data_AF-A0A915LWX0-F1
#
_entry.id   AF-A0A915LWX0-F1
#
_cell.length_a   1.000
_cell.length_b   1.000
_cell.length_c   1.000
_cell.angle_alpha   90.00
_cell.angle_beta   90.00
_cell.angle_gamma   90.00
#
_symmetry.space_group_name_H-M   'P 1'
#
loop_
_entity.id
_entity.type
_entity.pdbx_description
1 polymer ?
#
loop_
_entity_poly.entity_id
_entity_poly.type
_entity_poly.pdbx_seq_one_letter_code
_entity_poly.pdbx_strand_id
1 'polypeptide(L)'
;MILYRPGGPETNLEFELESRILLDQPVLSLVDFQVLKRISFKGWRSYLINIVYPARHGQRGVVPALDKICIEACSAALDGYQILILSDRQVDKDYVPIIALLALGAIHQCLIKQRLRMKVVLIIESGEVKQVHDFCVLLGYGADAICPYMVYETCYRLRTMGLLDKNLTDDDVVQGYKAEIERGIYKVMAKMGISTLHSYKGAQIFEIVGLGREVVDKCFTNSVSRLGGANFETLAMEAIRRHRIAYPNVPNSDLNLYGDSKVLVSPGIYHWRDGGEKHINEPVNIAKLQAAARLNDAKSYQDFAIASNLAQRLCSRHGQLEIKSNAKLQIPLDQVEPASEIVKRFVTGAMSFGSINMEAHTSLAIAMNKIGAKSKKGEGGERPERYRKDKAKDNNIRSAIKQLHILHKVSLQFPNINIKGGSTKQLHECNDLETPIIEKEKLIEFFDNPSKGKHVKERIIVNTNRCFDARLSYEVSIRYGEEGLPDGHSLELNLKGSTGQSFCAFLAKGVTVRLEGEANDYVGKCISGGEITIRPYKNSTYAAEENTIIGNVALYGSTSGTAFFRGIAGERFAVRNSGATSGIEGVNDHGCEYMTEGRVIILNGIGNNVAAAMSGGLANVYNSSPIQSKPPQQRLTKNGKKICGLNGGIEKHETQASGQMWSLYPTPQNQIVAVEEADQMPQEIAAQ
;
A
#
# COMPACT_ATOMS: atom_id res chain seq x y z
N MET A 1 -5.91 -6.60 -21.37
CA MET A 1 -7.25 -5.95 -21.46
C MET A 1 -8.02 -6.49 -22.68
N ILE A 2 -9.29 -6.88 -22.55
CA ILE A 2 -10.05 -7.45 -23.68
C ILE A 2 -11.08 -6.42 -24.20
N LEU A 3 -10.98 -6.05 -25.47
CA LEU A 3 -12.02 -5.35 -26.22
C LEU A 3 -12.96 -6.39 -26.83
N TYR A 4 -14.20 -6.40 -26.33
CA TYR A 4 -15.19 -7.40 -26.73
C TYR A 4 -15.83 -7.01 -28.03
N ARG A 5 -15.95 -7.96 -28.98
CA ARG A 5 -16.90 -7.77 -30.08
C ARG A 5 -18.29 -7.88 -29.47
N PRO A 6 -19.06 -6.80 -29.51
CA PRO A 6 -20.39 -6.82 -28.95
C PRO A 6 -21.34 -7.56 -29.89
N GLY A 7 -21.73 -8.76 -29.48
CA GLY A 7 -22.80 -9.54 -30.09
C GLY A 7 -23.56 -10.26 -28.99
N GLY A 8 -24.68 -9.67 -28.53
CA GLY A 8 -25.58 -10.28 -27.55
C GLY A 8 -25.31 -9.92 -26.07
N PRO A 9 -26.29 -10.14 -25.18
CA PRO A 9 -26.21 -9.89 -23.75
C PRO A 9 -25.32 -10.95 -23.08
N GLU A 10 -24.01 -10.70 -23.02
CA GLU A 10 -23.02 -11.78 -22.98
C GLU A 10 -23.22 -12.71 -24.20
N THR A 11 -22.22 -12.89 -25.04
CA THR A 11 -22.15 -14.17 -25.74
C THR A 11 -22.26 -15.23 -24.65
N ASN A 12 -23.25 -16.13 -24.71
CA ASN A 12 -23.40 -17.29 -23.81
C ASN A 12 -22.00 -17.71 -23.36
N LEU A 13 -21.77 -17.83 -22.05
CA LEU A 13 -20.47 -18.16 -21.42
C LEU A 13 -19.76 -19.39 -22.02
N GLU A 14 -20.41 -20.09 -22.95
CA GLU A 14 -20.01 -21.30 -23.65
C GLU A 14 -19.45 -21.11 -25.07
N PHE A 15 -19.40 -19.91 -25.69
CA PHE A 15 -18.91 -19.75 -27.09
C PHE A 15 -17.66 -18.87 -27.30
N GLU A 16 -16.91 -19.25 -28.35
CA GLU A 16 -15.50 -19.00 -28.67
C GLU A 16 -14.98 -17.54 -28.61
N LEU A 17 -13.75 -17.41 -28.10
CA LEU A 17 -12.93 -16.20 -27.95
C LEU A 17 -12.52 -15.53 -29.28
N GLU A 18 -12.81 -16.13 -30.44
CA GLU A 18 -12.19 -15.82 -31.73
C GLU A 18 -12.58 -14.48 -32.38
N SER A 19 -13.54 -13.75 -31.81
CA SER A 19 -14.04 -12.48 -32.36
C SER A 19 -13.58 -11.23 -31.59
N ARG A 20 -12.78 -11.37 -30.52
CA ARG A 20 -12.36 -10.27 -29.64
C ARG A 20 -11.07 -9.60 -30.10
N ILE A 21 -10.88 -8.33 -29.75
CA ILE A 21 -9.60 -7.62 -29.89
C ILE A 21 -8.95 -7.60 -28.51
N LEU A 22 -7.75 -8.16 -28.39
CA LEU A 22 -6.98 -8.09 -27.14
C LEU A 22 -6.04 -6.90 -27.21
N LEU A 23 -6.07 -6.07 -26.18
CA LEU A 23 -5.04 -5.06 -25.92
C LEU A 23 -4.22 -5.52 -24.73
N ASP A 24 -2.90 -5.48 -24.80
CA ASP A 24 -2.08 -5.88 -23.65
C ASP A 24 -2.33 -4.94 -22.45
N GLN A 25 -2.42 -3.63 -22.72
CA GLN A 25 -2.63 -2.59 -21.73
C GLN A 25 -3.66 -1.53 -22.19
N PRO A 26 -4.26 -0.76 -21.26
CA PRO A 26 -5.28 0.24 -21.60
C PRO A 26 -4.72 1.54 -22.19
N VAL A 27 -3.41 1.78 -22.14
CA VAL A 27 -2.77 3.00 -22.64
C VAL A 27 -2.35 2.80 -24.10
N LEU A 28 -2.91 3.61 -24.99
CA LEU A 28 -2.69 3.51 -26.43
C LEU A 28 -1.61 4.48 -26.89
N SER A 29 -0.66 4.00 -27.70
CA SER A 29 0.21 4.89 -28.47
C SER A 29 -0.59 5.60 -29.58
N LEU A 30 -0.01 6.64 -30.18
CA LEU A 30 -0.62 7.30 -31.34
C LEU A 30 -0.83 6.33 -32.50
N VAL A 31 0.10 5.38 -32.70
CA VAL A 31 0.02 4.36 -33.76
C VAL A 31 -1.12 3.38 -33.46
N ASP A 32 -1.16 2.82 -32.26
CA ASP A 32 -2.23 1.91 -31.81
C ASP A 32 -3.61 2.56 -31.99
N PHE A 33 -3.70 3.84 -31.61
CA PHE A 33 -4.92 4.62 -31.76
C PHE A 33 -5.32 4.82 -33.23
N GLN A 34 -4.40 5.17 -34.13
CA GLN A 34 -4.73 5.31 -35.56
C GLN A 34 -5.21 3.99 -36.18
N VAL A 35 -4.62 2.86 -35.76
CA VAL A 35 -5.06 1.52 -36.18
C VAL A 35 -6.50 1.26 -35.72
N LEU A 36 -6.81 1.51 -34.45
CA LEU A 36 -8.16 1.34 -33.90
C LEU A 36 -9.17 2.31 -34.53
N LYS A 37 -8.76 3.53 -34.86
CA LYS A 37 -9.61 4.52 -35.53
C LYS A 37 -10.00 4.09 -36.94
N ARG A 38 -9.11 3.43 -37.68
CA ARG A 38 -9.35 3.00 -39.07
C ARG A 38 -9.71 1.52 -39.19
N ILE A 39 -10.01 0.86 -38.07
CA ILE A 39 -10.22 -0.58 -38.05
C ILE A 39 -11.43 -0.99 -38.90
N SER A 40 -11.22 -2.04 -39.69
CA SER A 40 -12.26 -2.76 -40.45
C SER A 40 -12.17 -4.28 -40.24
N PHE A 41 -11.30 -4.70 -39.32
CA PHE A 41 -10.98 -6.11 -39.05
C PHE A 41 -12.21 -6.86 -38.51
N LYS A 42 -12.57 -8.00 -39.11
CA LYS A 42 -13.69 -8.86 -38.71
C LYS A 42 -15.02 -8.10 -38.47
N GLY A 43 -15.26 -7.02 -39.23
CA GLY A 43 -16.47 -6.20 -39.15
C GLY A 43 -16.51 -5.20 -37.98
N TRP A 44 -15.41 -5.04 -37.25
CA TRP A 44 -15.27 -3.95 -36.27
C TRP A 44 -15.22 -2.60 -36.99
N ARG A 45 -16.00 -1.64 -36.50
CA ARG A 45 -15.99 -0.25 -36.97
C ARG A 45 -15.89 0.70 -35.79
N SER A 46 -15.18 1.80 -36.02
CA SER A 46 -15.09 2.90 -35.06
C SER A 46 -15.95 4.10 -35.49
N TYR A 47 -16.47 4.82 -34.50
CA TYR A 47 -17.18 6.08 -34.67
C TYR A 47 -16.53 7.14 -33.78
N LEU A 48 -16.19 8.29 -34.35
CA LEU A 48 -15.53 9.39 -33.63
C LEU A 48 -16.57 10.42 -33.18
N ILE A 49 -16.69 10.62 -31.88
CA ILE A 49 -17.53 11.63 -31.24
C ILE A 49 -16.64 12.75 -30.74
N ASN A 50 -16.86 13.96 -31.26
CA ASN A 50 -16.10 15.13 -30.83
C ASN A 50 -16.70 15.66 -29.51
N ILE A 51 -15.91 15.64 -28.44
CA ILE A 51 -16.32 16.11 -27.10
C ILE A 51 -15.96 17.59 -26.92
N VAL A 52 -16.44 18.42 -27.85
CA VAL A 52 -16.26 19.88 -27.84
C VAL A 52 -17.60 20.59 -28.07
N TYR A 53 -17.69 21.86 -27.68
CA TYR A 53 -18.87 22.69 -27.93
C TYR A 53 -18.48 24.13 -28.30
N PRO A 54 -19.32 24.86 -29.08
CA PRO A 54 -19.00 26.21 -29.50
C PRO A 54 -18.81 27.18 -28.32
N ALA A 55 -17.69 27.91 -28.31
CA ALA A 55 -17.30 28.86 -27.28
C ALA A 55 -18.34 29.97 -27.06
N ARG A 56 -19.08 30.35 -28.11
CA ARG A 56 -20.18 31.33 -28.06
C ARG A 56 -21.31 30.95 -27.10
N HIS A 57 -21.49 29.66 -26.80
CA HIS A 57 -22.53 29.19 -25.87
C HIS A 57 -22.13 29.36 -24.40
N GLY A 58 -20.87 29.70 -24.13
CA GLY A 58 -20.37 29.96 -22.79
C GLY A 58 -20.65 28.81 -21.83
N GLN A 59 -20.81 29.14 -20.54
CA GLN A 59 -20.94 28.14 -19.47
C GLN A 59 -22.17 27.24 -19.63
N ARG A 60 -23.25 27.78 -20.20
CA ARG A 60 -24.51 27.05 -20.41
C ARG A 60 -24.47 26.06 -21.58
N GLY A 61 -23.41 26.09 -22.38
CA GLY A 61 -23.23 25.19 -23.52
C GLY A 61 -22.93 23.74 -23.12
N VAL A 62 -22.41 23.50 -21.92
CA VAL A 62 -21.92 22.16 -21.52
C VAL A 62 -23.04 21.11 -21.41
N VAL A 63 -24.18 21.45 -20.81
CA VAL A 63 -25.27 20.48 -20.58
C VAL A 63 -25.92 20.06 -21.90
N PRO A 64 -26.33 20.98 -22.80
CA PRO A 64 -26.83 20.59 -24.12
C PRO A 64 -25.81 19.81 -24.95
N ALA A 65 -24.52 20.13 -24.83
CA ALA A 65 -23.46 19.40 -25.51
C ALA A 65 -23.32 17.97 -24.99
N LEU A 66 -23.41 17.76 -23.67
CA LEU A 66 -23.47 16.43 -23.06
C LEU A 66 -24.68 15.62 -23.57
N ASP A 67 -25.86 16.24 -23.65
CA ASP A 67 -27.05 15.57 -24.18
C ASP A 67 -26.88 15.17 -25.65
N LYS A 68 -26.29 16.06 -26.45
CA LYS A 68 -26.00 15.80 -27.87
C LYS A 68 -25.07 14.60 -28.04
N ILE A 69 -23.93 14.56 -27.34
CA ILE A 69 -22.98 13.45 -27.47
C ILE A 69 -23.55 12.13 -26.92
N CYS A 70 -24.44 12.18 -25.93
CA CYS A 70 -25.15 11.00 -25.44
C CYS A 70 -26.11 10.42 -26.48
N ILE A 71 -26.84 11.27 -27.20
CA ILE A 71 -27.72 10.85 -28.31
C ILE A 71 -26.87 10.28 -29.46
N GLU A 72 -25.82 10.98 -29.85
CA GLU A 72 -24.87 10.57 -30.90
C GLU A 72 -24.25 9.20 -30.61
N ALA A 73 -23.81 8.97 -29.36
CA ALA A 73 -23.28 7.68 -28.92
C ALA A 73 -24.31 6.55 -28.99
N CYS A 74 -25.57 6.82 -28.62
CA CYS A 74 -26.64 5.82 -28.69
C CYS A 74 -26.98 5.47 -30.13
N SER A 75 -27.08 6.47 -31.02
CA SER A 75 -27.31 6.25 -32.45
C SER A 75 -26.18 5.44 -33.08
N ALA A 76 -24.92 5.80 -32.82
CA ALA A 76 -23.78 5.05 -33.32
C ALA A 76 -23.77 3.58 -32.83
N ALA A 77 -24.14 3.34 -31.57
CA ALA A 77 -24.27 1.99 -31.03
C ALA A 77 -25.40 1.19 -31.71
N LEU A 78 -26.51 1.84 -32.07
CA LEU A 78 -27.63 1.23 -32.80
C LEU A 78 -27.28 0.93 -34.27
N ASP A 79 -26.50 1.82 -34.91
CA ASP A 79 -26.00 1.67 -36.29
C ASP A 79 -24.92 0.57 -36.42
N GLY A 80 -24.59 -0.09 -35.30
CA GLY A 80 -23.67 -1.22 -35.26
C GLY A 80 -22.20 -0.81 -35.33
N TYR A 81 -21.84 0.34 -34.77
CA TYR A 81 -20.44 0.67 -34.46
C TYR A 81 -20.06 0.04 -33.12
N GLN A 82 -18.91 -0.64 -33.07
CA GLN A 82 -18.45 -1.37 -31.90
C GLN A 82 -17.47 -0.54 -31.05
N ILE A 83 -16.79 0.44 -31.65
CA ILE A 83 -15.85 1.31 -30.96
C ILE A 83 -16.35 2.74 -31.06
N LEU A 84 -16.60 3.39 -29.93
CA LEU A 84 -16.89 4.82 -29.85
C LEU A 84 -15.65 5.52 -29.30
N ILE A 85 -15.10 6.44 -30.08
CA ILE A 85 -13.92 7.23 -29.73
C ILE A 85 -14.41 8.61 -29.31
N LEU A 86 -14.15 9.00 -28.06
CA LEU A 86 -14.43 10.33 -27.55
C LEU A 86 -13.15 11.16 -27.66
N SER A 87 -13.18 12.22 -28.48
CA SER A 87 -11.99 13.02 -28.79
C SER A 87 -12.17 14.51 -28.52
N ASP A 88 -11.25 15.10 -27.75
CA ASP A 88 -11.16 16.55 -27.54
C ASP A 88 -10.22 17.24 -28.54
N ARG A 89 -9.75 16.52 -29.58
CA ARG A 89 -8.74 17.03 -30.52
C ARG A 89 -9.21 18.22 -31.37
N GLN A 90 -10.51 18.46 -31.47
CA GLN A 90 -11.10 19.59 -32.19
C GLN A 90 -11.18 20.89 -31.38
N VAL A 91 -10.48 20.99 -30.25
CA VAL A 91 -10.37 22.26 -29.52
C VAL A 91 -9.60 23.27 -30.36
N ASP A 92 -10.20 24.44 -30.52
CA ASP A 92 -9.63 25.60 -31.20
C ASP A 92 -10.20 26.90 -30.61
N LYS A 93 -9.97 28.05 -31.25
CA LYS A 93 -10.50 29.35 -30.78
C LYS A 93 -12.03 29.41 -30.66
N ASP A 94 -12.75 28.62 -31.46
CA ASP A 94 -14.21 28.64 -31.59
C ASP A 94 -14.87 27.49 -30.81
N TYR A 95 -14.13 26.44 -30.44
CA TYR A 95 -14.61 25.25 -29.74
C TYR A 95 -13.88 25.01 -28.41
N VAL A 96 -14.67 24.89 -27.33
CA VAL A 96 -14.20 24.59 -25.96
C VAL A 96 -14.33 23.09 -25.70
N PRO A 97 -13.37 22.45 -25.02
CA PRO A 97 -13.50 21.04 -24.67
C PRO A 97 -14.59 20.82 -23.61
N ILE A 98 -15.32 19.71 -23.76
CA ILE A 98 -16.03 19.08 -22.65
C ILE A 98 -14.99 18.26 -21.89
N ILE A 99 -14.90 18.44 -20.57
CA ILE A 99 -13.98 17.67 -19.71
C ILE A 99 -14.17 16.18 -20.00
N ALA A 100 -13.09 15.48 -20.36
CA ALA A 100 -13.16 14.13 -20.91
C ALA A 100 -13.89 13.14 -19.98
N LEU A 101 -13.69 13.30 -18.66
CA LEU A 101 -14.36 12.51 -17.65
C LEU A 101 -15.89 12.75 -17.58
N LEU A 102 -16.35 13.99 -17.75
CA LEU A 102 -17.79 14.30 -17.76
C LEU A 102 -18.46 13.71 -19.00
N ALA A 103 -17.80 13.83 -20.16
CA ALA A 103 -18.28 13.27 -21.41
C ALA A 103 -18.36 11.74 -21.35
N LEU A 104 -17.28 11.09 -20.89
CA LEU A 104 -17.23 9.64 -20.69
C LEU A 104 -18.31 9.18 -19.72
N GLY A 105 -18.42 9.81 -18.55
CA GLY A 105 -19.39 9.44 -17.52
C GLY A 105 -20.82 9.57 -18.04
N ALA A 106 -21.16 10.68 -18.69
CA ALA A 106 -22.50 10.89 -19.26
C ALA A 106 -22.83 9.83 -20.33
N ILE A 107 -21.93 9.57 -21.27
CA ILE A 107 -22.12 8.57 -22.32
C ILE A 107 -22.22 7.16 -21.72
N HIS A 108 -21.34 6.82 -20.79
CA HIS A 108 -21.34 5.54 -20.10
C HIS A 108 -22.69 5.28 -19.41
N GLN A 109 -23.18 6.24 -18.64
CA GLN A 109 -24.46 6.16 -17.94
C GLN A 109 -25.65 6.12 -18.91
N CYS A 110 -25.61 6.91 -19.98
CA CYS A 110 -26.65 6.90 -21.02
C CYS A 110 -26.74 5.52 -21.70
N LEU A 111 -25.60 4.96 -22.13
CA LEU A 111 -25.53 3.66 -22.76
C LEU A 111 -25.98 2.52 -21.82
N ILE A 112 -25.69 2.61 -20.51
CA ILE A 112 -26.20 1.65 -19.52
C ILE A 112 -27.73 1.73 -19.44
N LYS A 113 -28.29 2.95 -19.30
CA LYS A 113 -29.75 3.17 -19.22
C LYS A 113 -30.48 2.63 -20.46
N GLN A 114 -29.86 2.77 -21.64
CA GLN A 114 -30.39 2.25 -22.91
C GLN A 114 -30.03 0.79 -23.20
N ARG A 115 -29.32 0.09 -22.31
CA ARG A 115 -28.83 -1.30 -22.50
C ARG A 115 -27.94 -1.47 -23.75
N LEU A 116 -27.25 -0.40 -24.14
CA LEU A 116 -26.31 -0.34 -25.26
C LEU A 116 -24.84 -0.40 -24.81
N ARG A 117 -24.53 -0.24 -23.52
CA ARG A 117 -23.12 -0.23 -23.03
C ARG A 117 -22.37 -1.51 -23.35
N MET A 118 -23.05 -2.65 -23.31
CA MET A 118 -22.48 -3.95 -23.68
C MET A 118 -22.22 -4.08 -25.18
N LYS A 119 -22.79 -3.17 -25.99
CA LYS A 119 -22.66 -3.15 -27.45
C LYS A 119 -21.48 -2.33 -27.96
N VAL A 120 -20.72 -1.68 -27.10
CA VAL A 120 -19.67 -0.75 -27.52
C VAL A 120 -18.47 -0.78 -26.59
N VAL A 121 -17.33 -0.40 -27.14
CA VAL A 121 -16.08 -0.07 -26.47
C VAL A 121 -15.94 1.45 -26.45
N LEU A 122 -15.57 2.03 -25.31
CA LEU A 122 -15.35 3.46 -25.16
C LEU A 122 -13.86 3.78 -25.12
N ILE A 123 -13.33 4.45 -26.14
CA ILE A 123 -11.93 4.89 -26.19
C ILE A 123 -11.86 6.40 -26.00
N ILE A 124 -10.93 6.88 -25.18
CA ILE A 124 -10.69 8.30 -24.95
C ILE A 124 -9.44 8.75 -25.71
N GLU A 125 -9.55 9.75 -26.58
CA GLU A 125 -8.43 10.53 -27.12
C GLU A 125 -8.48 11.90 -26.44
N SER A 126 -7.57 12.18 -25.49
CA SER A 126 -7.64 13.43 -24.74
C SER A 126 -6.28 14.03 -24.43
N GLY A 127 -6.22 15.36 -24.52
CA GLY A 127 -5.05 16.15 -24.14
C GLY A 127 -4.97 16.46 -22.65
N GLU A 128 -6.03 16.20 -21.88
CA GLU A 128 -6.07 16.51 -20.44
C GLU A 128 -5.38 15.43 -19.58
N VAL A 129 -5.34 14.19 -20.09
CA VAL A 129 -4.91 12.98 -19.38
C VAL A 129 -3.39 12.85 -19.40
N LYS A 130 -2.79 12.82 -18.21
CA LYS A 130 -1.32 12.79 -18.04
C LYS A 130 -0.82 12.08 -16.79
N GLN A 131 -1.65 11.96 -15.76
CA GLN A 131 -1.26 11.35 -14.48
C GLN A 131 -1.92 10.00 -14.32
N VAL A 132 -1.28 9.10 -13.56
CA VAL A 132 -1.84 7.79 -13.20
C VAL A 132 -3.28 7.89 -12.70
N HIS A 133 -3.59 8.92 -11.90
CA HIS A 133 -4.94 9.14 -11.39
C HIS A 133 -5.96 9.40 -12.51
N ASP A 134 -5.61 10.19 -13.53
CA ASP A 134 -6.50 10.49 -14.67
C ASP A 134 -6.91 9.20 -15.38
N PHE A 135 -5.96 8.30 -15.65
CA PHE A 135 -6.22 6.98 -16.23
C PHE A 135 -7.11 6.14 -15.32
N CYS A 136 -6.77 6.05 -14.04
CA CYS A 136 -7.53 5.25 -13.07
C CYS A 136 -8.98 5.73 -12.94
N VAL A 137 -9.21 7.05 -12.98
CA VAL A 137 -10.55 7.63 -12.91
C VAL A 137 -11.32 7.33 -14.19
N LEU A 138 -10.75 7.58 -15.38
CA LEU A 138 -11.42 7.26 -16.64
C LEU A 138 -11.76 5.77 -16.77
N LEU A 139 -10.82 4.87 -16.44
CA LEU A 139 -11.06 3.43 -16.43
C LEU A 139 -12.16 3.05 -15.42
N GLY A 140 -12.10 3.60 -14.21
CA GLY A 140 -13.10 3.35 -13.16
C GLY A 140 -14.51 3.84 -13.50
N TYR A 141 -14.63 4.87 -14.36
CA TYR A 141 -15.91 5.37 -14.89
C TYR A 141 -16.27 4.82 -16.29
N GLY A 142 -15.53 3.81 -16.76
CA GLY A 142 -15.97 2.96 -17.86
C GLY A 142 -15.30 3.20 -19.20
N ALA A 143 -14.17 3.92 -19.24
CA ALA A 143 -13.28 3.90 -20.39
C ALA A 143 -12.70 2.49 -20.56
N ASP A 144 -12.58 2.07 -21.80
CA ASP A 144 -11.90 0.86 -22.18
C ASP A 144 -10.41 1.17 -22.42
N ALA A 145 -10.09 2.06 -23.37
CA ALA A 145 -8.70 2.42 -23.64
C ALA A 145 -8.52 3.94 -23.73
N ILE A 146 -7.31 4.42 -23.50
CA ILE A 146 -7.01 5.85 -23.37
C ILE A 146 -5.75 6.19 -24.18
N CYS A 147 -5.87 7.15 -25.09
CA CYS A 147 -4.77 7.74 -25.86
C CYS A 147 -4.47 9.16 -25.34
N PRO A 148 -3.39 9.35 -24.55
CA PRO A 148 -2.98 10.64 -24.01
C PRO A 148 -2.15 11.43 -25.05
N TYR A 149 -2.77 11.81 -26.17
CA TYR A 149 -2.01 12.29 -27.33
C TYR A 149 -1.10 13.50 -27.02
N MET A 150 -1.58 14.44 -26.19
CA MET A 150 -0.82 15.66 -25.87
C MET A 150 0.45 15.38 -25.06
N VAL A 151 0.47 14.29 -24.27
CA VAL A 151 1.67 13.86 -23.57
C VAL A 151 2.73 13.43 -24.57
N TYR A 152 2.37 12.62 -25.56
CA TYR A 152 3.30 12.16 -26.59
C TYR A 152 3.82 13.32 -27.45
N GLU A 153 2.95 14.25 -27.86
CA GLU A 153 3.37 15.46 -28.59
C GLU A 153 4.34 16.32 -27.75
N THR A 154 4.08 16.44 -26.44
CA THR A 154 4.96 17.17 -25.51
C THR A 154 6.32 16.47 -25.38
N CYS A 155 6.34 15.15 -25.20
CA CYS A 155 7.56 14.35 -25.12
C CYS A 155 8.40 14.47 -26.40
N TYR A 156 7.77 14.37 -27.57
CA TYR A 156 8.42 14.58 -28.86
C TYR A 156 9.07 15.97 -28.93
N ARG A 157 8.32 17.02 -28.55
CA ARG A 157 8.82 18.41 -28.54
C ARG A 157 10.01 18.59 -27.60
N LEU A 158 9.96 18.03 -26.39
CA LEU A 158 11.05 18.08 -25.42
C LEU A 158 12.32 17.38 -25.94
N ARG A 159 12.16 16.25 -26.63
CA ARG A 159 13.26 15.57 -27.31
C ARG A 159 13.87 16.41 -28.41
N THR A 160 13.06 16.99 -29.31
CA THR A 160 13.55 17.87 -30.39
C THR A 160 14.26 19.11 -29.84
N MET A 161 13.87 19.60 -28.66
CA MET A 161 14.55 20.70 -27.96
C MET A 161 15.87 20.29 -27.30
N GLY A 162 16.22 18.99 -27.29
CA GLY A 162 17.42 18.48 -26.63
C GLY A 162 17.34 18.49 -25.11
N LEU A 163 16.14 18.51 -24.52
CA LEU A 163 15.92 18.49 -23.07
C LEU A 163 15.79 17.07 -22.50
N LEU A 164 15.68 16.06 -23.37
CA LEU A 164 15.74 14.63 -23.03
C LEU A 164 17.10 14.05 -23.44
N ASP A 165 17.45 12.90 -22.87
CA ASP A 165 18.66 12.17 -23.26
C ASP A 165 18.66 11.89 -24.78
N LYS A 166 19.77 12.22 -25.43
CA LYS A 166 19.96 12.09 -26.88
C LYS A 166 19.91 10.64 -27.34
N ASN A 167 20.17 9.68 -26.45
CA ASN A 167 20.15 8.26 -26.76
C ASN A 167 18.73 7.67 -26.83
N LEU A 168 17.71 8.39 -26.33
CA LEU A 168 16.33 7.91 -26.33
C LEU A 168 15.68 8.12 -27.70
N THR A 169 15.10 7.05 -28.24
CA THR A 169 14.23 7.12 -29.42
C THR A 169 12.81 7.54 -29.03
N ASP A 170 11.98 7.94 -30.01
CA ASP A 170 10.57 8.26 -29.75
C ASP A 170 9.79 7.06 -29.22
N ASP A 171 10.11 5.86 -29.73
CA ASP A 171 9.46 4.63 -29.25
C ASP A 171 9.87 4.33 -27.80
N ASP A 172 11.14 4.48 -27.44
CA ASP A 172 11.60 4.30 -26.06
C ASP A 172 10.85 5.20 -25.08
N VAL A 173 10.60 6.46 -25.45
CA VAL A 173 9.86 7.41 -24.62
C VAL A 173 8.39 7.01 -24.50
N VAL A 174 7.75 6.60 -25.59
CA VAL A 174 6.34 6.15 -25.59
C VAL A 174 6.18 4.87 -24.76
N GLN A 175 7.06 3.87 -24.96
CA GLN A 175 7.02 2.62 -24.21
C GLN A 175 7.34 2.82 -22.74
N GLY A 176 8.34 3.67 -22.42
CA GLY A 176 8.68 4.03 -21.05
C GLY A 176 7.51 4.68 -20.33
N TYR A 177 6.85 5.65 -20.97
CA TYR A 177 5.65 6.29 -20.40
C TYR A 177 4.50 5.29 -20.20
N LYS A 178 4.22 4.44 -21.19
CA LYS A 178 3.20 3.39 -21.11
C LYS A 178 3.46 2.43 -19.93
N ALA A 179 4.70 1.96 -19.79
CA ALA A 179 5.11 1.05 -18.72
C ALA A 179 4.96 1.68 -17.32
N GLU A 180 5.32 2.95 -17.15
CA GLU A 180 5.17 3.62 -15.85
C GLU A 180 3.71 3.90 -15.49
N ILE A 181 2.87 4.25 -16.46
CA ILE A 181 1.43 4.38 -16.22
C ILE A 181 0.82 3.02 -15.86
N GLU A 182 1.21 1.95 -16.55
CA GLU A 182 0.76 0.59 -16.23
C GLU A 182 1.11 0.19 -14.79
N ARG A 183 2.37 0.37 -14.38
CA ARG A 183 2.81 0.15 -12.99
C ARG A 183 2.02 1.00 -12.00
N GLY A 184 1.76 2.26 -12.36
CA GLY A 184 0.93 3.18 -11.58
C GLY A 184 -0.50 2.67 -11.40
N ILE A 185 -1.13 2.17 -12.46
CA ILE A 185 -2.49 1.61 -12.42
C ILE A 185 -2.52 0.38 -11.51
N TYR A 186 -1.57 -0.55 -11.65
CA TYR A 186 -1.46 -1.70 -10.75
C TYR A 186 -1.30 -1.28 -9.30
N LYS A 187 -0.49 -0.26 -9.03
CA LYS A 187 -0.32 0.29 -7.68
C LYS A 187 -1.62 0.85 -7.10
N VAL A 188 -2.47 1.49 -7.91
CA VAL A 188 -3.76 2.01 -7.46
C VAL A 188 -4.75 0.87 -7.20
N MET A 189 -4.82 -0.12 -8.10
CA MET A 189 -5.68 -1.30 -7.93
C MET A 189 -5.30 -2.12 -6.69
N ALA A 190 -4.00 -2.31 -6.47
CA ALA A 190 -3.46 -3.04 -5.32
C ALA A 190 -3.84 -2.39 -3.97
N LYS A 191 -4.04 -1.06 -3.91
CA LYS A 191 -4.52 -0.38 -2.69
C LYS A 191 -5.89 -0.87 -2.24
N MET A 192 -6.71 -1.36 -3.17
CA MET A 192 -8.06 -1.88 -2.91
C MET A 192 -8.12 -3.41 -2.96
N GLY A 193 -6.97 -4.10 -3.16
CA GLY A 193 -6.91 -5.55 -3.28
C GLY A 193 -7.46 -6.09 -4.59
N ILE A 194 -7.50 -5.29 -5.66
CA ILE A 194 -8.01 -5.72 -6.96
C ILE A 194 -6.87 -6.19 -7.85
N SER A 195 -6.96 -7.41 -8.36
CA SER A 195 -5.91 -8.03 -9.17
C SER A 195 -6.15 -7.92 -10.69
N THR A 196 -7.39 -7.67 -11.13
CA THR A 196 -7.73 -7.61 -12.57
C THR A 196 -8.28 -6.26 -12.98
N LEU A 197 -7.78 -5.73 -14.10
CA LEU A 197 -8.26 -4.46 -14.65
C LEU A 197 -9.73 -4.55 -15.08
N HIS A 198 -10.19 -5.74 -15.48
CA HIS A 198 -11.57 -5.97 -15.90
C HIS A 198 -12.55 -5.70 -14.75
N SER A 199 -12.23 -6.17 -13.53
CA SER A 199 -13.06 -5.89 -12.34
C SER A 199 -12.95 -4.44 -11.86
N TYR A 200 -11.85 -3.75 -12.17
CA TYR A 200 -11.68 -2.34 -11.82
C TYR A 200 -12.48 -1.40 -12.73
N LYS A 201 -12.60 -1.76 -14.02
CA LYS A 201 -13.27 -0.95 -15.03
C LYS A 201 -14.76 -0.80 -14.72
N GLY A 202 -15.24 0.44 -14.68
CA GLY A 202 -16.66 0.74 -14.40
C GLY A 202 -17.10 0.50 -12.95
N ALA A 203 -16.21 0.04 -12.05
CA ALA A 203 -16.54 -0.23 -10.66
C ALA A 203 -16.70 1.04 -9.79
N GLN A 204 -16.33 2.21 -10.32
CA GLN A 204 -16.46 3.51 -9.65
C GLN A 204 -15.86 3.54 -8.22
N ILE A 205 -14.64 3.04 -8.05
CA ILE A 205 -13.97 2.94 -6.74
C ILE A 205 -13.34 4.29 -6.36
N PHE A 206 -14.17 5.31 -6.29
CA PHE A 206 -13.81 6.69 -6.01
C PHE A 206 -14.84 7.34 -5.09
N GLU A 207 -14.40 8.28 -4.26
CA GLU A 207 -15.28 9.19 -3.53
C GLU A 207 -15.21 10.57 -4.17
N ILE A 208 -16.37 11.13 -4.49
CA ILE A 208 -16.50 12.47 -5.05
C ILE A 208 -16.53 13.48 -3.91
N VAL A 209 -15.61 14.44 -3.93
CA VAL A 209 -15.53 15.52 -2.96
C VAL A 209 -15.66 16.85 -3.71
N GLY A 210 -16.76 17.57 -3.48
CA GLY A 210 -16.94 18.91 -4.04
C GLY A 210 -17.68 19.00 -5.37
N LEU A 211 -18.37 17.95 -5.84
CA LEU A 211 -19.29 18.03 -6.99
C LEU A 211 -20.76 17.99 -6.53
N GLY A 212 -21.58 18.82 -7.16
CA GLY A 212 -23.02 18.90 -6.93
C GLY A 212 -23.77 17.65 -7.42
N ARG A 213 -24.95 17.40 -6.83
CA ARG A 213 -25.77 16.22 -7.14
C ARG A 213 -26.11 16.11 -8.62
N GLU A 214 -26.45 17.22 -9.29
CA GLU A 214 -26.77 17.22 -10.71
C GLU A 214 -25.65 16.63 -11.61
N VAL A 215 -24.38 16.87 -11.26
CA VAL A 215 -23.22 16.35 -11.99
C VAL A 215 -23.08 14.86 -11.72
N VAL A 216 -23.22 14.47 -10.46
CA VAL A 216 -23.14 13.06 -10.03
C VAL A 216 -24.26 12.23 -10.67
N ASP A 217 -25.50 12.68 -10.61
CA ASP A 217 -26.67 11.94 -11.12
C ASP A 217 -26.64 11.78 -12.65
N LYS A 218 -26.03 12.73 -13.36
CA LYS A 218 -25.91 12.69 -14.82
C LYS A 218 -24.70 11.90 -15.30
N CYS A 219 -23.52 12.11 -14.70
CA CYS A 219 -22.25 11.57 -15.19
C CYS A 219 -21.71 10.40 -14.35
N PHE A 220 -22.00 10.34 -13.07
CA PHE A 220 -21.34 9.46 -12.10
C PHE A 220 -22.34 8.76 -11.17
N THR A 221 -23.47 8.31 -11.74
CA THR A 221 -24.56 7.68 -10.98
C THR A 221 -24.03 6.58 -10.07
N ASN A 222 -24.50 6.55 -8.81
CA ASN A 222 -24.10 5.65 -7.71
C ASN A 222 -22.76 5.96 -7.05
N SER A 223 -22.01 6.98 -7.49
CA SER A 223 -20.82 7.43 -6.77
C SER A 223 -21.18 8.27 -5.54
N VAL A 224 -20.44 8.08 -4.45
CA VAL A 224 -20.66 8.79 -3.19
C VAL A 224 -20.18 10.24 -3.31
N SER A 225 -21.07 11.20 -3.09
CA SER A 225 -20.76 12.63 -2.93
C SER A 225 -21.47 13.19 -1.70
N ARG A 226 -20.76 13.25 -0.56
CA ARG A 226 -21.36 13.60 0.74
C ARG A 226 -21.58 15.11 0.92
N LEU A 227 -20.76 15.92 0.26
CA LEU A 227 -20.62 17.34 0.56
C LEU A 227 -21.40 18.22 -0.43
N GLY A 228 -21.72 17.69 -1.61
CA GLY A 228 -22.13 18.52 -2.75
C GLY A 228 -20.98 19.44 -3.20
N GLY A 229 -21.29 20.39 -4.07
CA GLY A 229 -20.34 21.42 -4.51
C GLY A 229 -20.61 21.90 -5.93
N ALA A 230 -19.55 21.96 -6.74
CA ALA A 230 -19.54 22.52 -8.08
C ALA A 230 -20.62 21.91 -8.98
N ASN A 231 -21.38 22.79 -9.63
CA ASN A 231 -22.39 22.47 -10.62
C ASN A 231 -21.80 22.49 -12.05
N PHE A 232 -22.58 22.16 -13.08
CA PHE A 232 -22.09 22.16 -14.47
C PHE A 232 -21.56 23.52 -14.93
N GLU A 233 -22.20 24.62 -14.52
CA GLU A 233 -21.78 25.98 -14.87
C GLU A 233 -20.39 26.31 -14.30
N THR A 234 -20.13 25.93 -13.05
CA THR A 234 -18.83 26.11 -12.38
C THR A 234 -17.73 25.35 -13.10
N LEU A 235 -18.00 24.09 -13.48
CA LEU A 235 -17.03 23.26 -14.21
C LEU A 235 -16.77 23.80 -15.61
N ALA A 236 -17.82 24.25 -16.32
CA ALA A 236 -17.68 24.88 -17.62
C ALA A 236 -16.90 26.20 -17.55
N MET A 237 -17.10 26.98 -16.50
CA MET A 237 -16.33 28.21 -16.27
C MET A 237 -14.84 27.96 -16.17
N GLU A 238 -14.41 26.90 -15.47
CA GLU A 238 -12.99 26.53 -15.37
C GLU A 238 -12.42 26.06 -16.71
N ALA A 239 -13.17 25.28 -17.48
CA ALA A 239 -12.77 24.88 -18.84
C ALA A 239 -12.61 26.11 -19.76
N ILE A 240 -13.58 27.03 -19.73
CA ILE A 240 -13.54 28.28 -20.50
C ILE A 240 -12.39 29.18 -20.04
N ARG A 241 -12.08 29.22 -18.74
CA ARG A 241 -10.94 30.01 -18.22
C ARG A 241 -9.63 29.53 -18.83
N ARG A 242 -9.40 28.21 -18.88
CA ARG A 242 -8.20 27.63 -19.51
C ARG A 242 -8.18 27.89 -21.02
N HIS A 243 -9.34 27.72 -21.67
CA HIS A 243 -9.51 28.01 -23.10
C HIS A 243 -9.15 29.47 -23.43
N ARG A 244 -9.61 30.45 -22.65
CA ARG A 244 -9.29 31.87 -22.84
C ARG A 244 -7.82 32.22 -22.61
N ILE A 245 -7.12 31.49 -21.73
CA ILE A 245 -5.67 31.66 -21.54
C ILE A 245 -4.92 31.18 -22.79
N ALA A 246 -5.39 30.10 -23.43
CA ALA A 246 -4.78 29.56 -24.65
C ALA A 246 -5.19 30.34 -25.93
N TYR A 247 -6.43 30.83 -25.97
CA TYR A 247 -7.02 31.59 -27.08
C TYR A 247 -7.56 32.94 -26.57
N PRO A 248 -6.70 33.93 -26.33
CA PRO A 248 -7.11 35.22 -25.80
C PRO A 248 -7.94 35.98 -26.85
N ASN A 249 -9.14 36.42 -26.46
CA ASN A 249 -9.97 37.33 -27.27
C ASN A 249 -9.50 38.77 -27.06
N VAL A 250 -8.48 39.22 -27.80
CA VAL A 250 -8.01 40.61 -27.75
C VAL A 250 -8.20 41.29 -29.11
N PRO A 251 -8.88 42.46 -29.18
CA PRO A 251 -8.93 43.28 -30.40
C PRO A 251 -7.59 43.96 -30.74
N ASN A 252 -6.66 44.06 -29.79
CA ASN A 252 -5.36 44.70 -29.94
C ASN A 252 -4.26 43.81 -29.31
N SER A 253 -3.25 43.46 -30.08
CA SER A 253 -2.10 42.64 -29.68
C SER A 253 -1.24 43.23 -28.55
N ASP A 254 -1.41 44.52 -28.24
CA ASP A 254 -0.50 45.27 -27.35
C ASP A 254 -0.99 45.34 -25.89
N LEU A 255 -2.23 44.91 -25.63
CA LEU A 255 -2.77 44.80 -24.27
C LEU A 255 -2.69 43.33 -23.84
N ASN A 256 -1.55 42.95 -23.26
CA ASN A 256 -1.34 41.64 -22.60
C ASN A 256 -2.27 41.47 -21.39
N LEU A 257 -3.56 41.27 -21.63
CA LEU A 257 -4.54 40.84 -20.66
C LEU A 257 -4.61 39.32 -20.73
N TYR A 258 -3.82 38.68 -19.86
CA TYR A 258 -3.70 37.23 -19.62
C TYR A 258 -3.05 36.40 -20.73
N GLY A 259 -1.76 36.11 -20.55
CA GLY A 259 -1.02 35.06 -21.27
C GLY A 259 -0.42 35.55 -22.60
N ASP A 260 0.91 35.50 -22.72
CA ASP A 260 1.58 35.76 -24.00
C ASP A 260 1.60 34.52 -24.91
N SER A 261 0.92 33.43 -24.51
CA SER A 261 0.90 32.08 -25.12
C SER A 261 2.28 31.40 -25.27
N LYS A 262 3.38 32.06 -24.88
CA LYS A 262 4.75 31.58 -25.12
C LYS A 262 5.27 30.70 -24.01
N VAL A 263 4.76 30.85 -22.78
CA VAL A 263 5.24 30.10 -21.60
C VAL A 263 4.07 29.56 -20.78
N LEU A 264 4.18 28.29 -20.35
CA LEU A 264 3.26 27.69 -19.40
C LEU A 264 3.52 28.25 -18.00
N VAL A 265 2.51 28.86 -17.39
CA VAL A 265 2.58 29.35 -16.00
C VAL A 265 2.51 28.17 -15.04
N SER A 266 3.49 28.06 -14.15
CA SER A 266 3.47 27.03 -13.10
C SER A 266 2.54 27.47 -11.95
N PRO A 267 1.45 26.74 -11.68
CA PRO A 267 0.47 27.15 -10.68
C PRO A 267 0.91 26.89 -9.22
N GLY A 268 2.04 26.21 -8.98
CA GLY A 268 2.50 25.92 -7.61
C GLY A 268 1.68 24.86 -6.87
N ILE A 269 1.08 23.89 -7.57
CA ILE A 269 0.24 22.84 -6.95
C ILE A 269 1.04 21.93 -6.01
N TYR A 270 2.22 21.46 -6.44
CA TYR A 270 3.05 20.53 -5.65
C TYR A 270 3.96 21.24 -4.65
N HIS A 271 4.45 22.42 -5.03
CA HIS A 271 5.36 23.22 -4.22
C HIS A 271 4.87 24.66 -4.22
N TRP A 272 4.91 25.28 -3.04
CA TRP A 272 4.55 26.69 -2.89
C TRP A 272 5.32 27.56 -3.89
N ARG A 273 4.61 28.47 -4.53
CA ARG A 273 5.17 29.52 -5.38
C ARG A 273 4.45 30.83 -5.07
N ASP A 274 5.19 31.92 -5.16
CA ASP A 274 4.58 33.24 -5.02
C ASP A 274 3.56 33.48 -6.14
N GLY A 275 2.41 34.03 -5.77
CA GLY A 275 1.25 34.19 -6.66
C GLY A 275 0.55 32.89 -7.11
N GLY A 276 1.01 31.71 -6.66
CA GLY A 276 0.43 30.41 -7.01
C GLY A 276 -0.67 29.92 -6.06
N GLU A 277 -0.95 28.63 -6.12
CA GLU A 277 -1.86 27.90 -5.24
C GLU A 277 -1.51 28.14 -3.76
N LYS A 278 -2.52 28.20 -2.89
CA LYS A 278 -2.31 28.45 -1.46
C LYS A 278 -1.94 27.17 -0.73
N HIS A 279 -0.94 27.27 0.15
CA HIS A 279 -0.46 26.15 0.98
C HIS A 279 -0.61 26.50 2.45
N ILE A 280 -0.87 25.50 3.30
CA ILE A 280 -0.88 25.70 4.76
C ILE A 280 0.52 26.10 5.25
N ASN A 281 1.55 25.46 4.70
CA ASN A 281 2.95 25.68 5.04
C ASN A 281 3.57 26.70 4.07
N GLU A 282 3.38 27.98 4.36
CA GLU A 282 4.03 29.07 3.61
C GLU A 282 5.35 29.49 4.28
N PRO A 283 6.34 30.00 3.52
CA PRO A 283 7.63 30.41 4.07
C PRO A 283 7.53 31.39 5.25
N VAL A 284 6.61 32.37 5.15
CA VAL A 284 6.37 33.37 6.21
C VAL A 284 5.85 32.71 7.50
N ASN A 285 4.94 31.75 7.37
CA ASN A 285 4.38 31.02 8.52
C ASN A 285 5.48 30.19 9.21
N ILE A 286 6.31 29.51 8.43
CA ILE A 286 7.42 28.71 8.95
C ILE A 286 8.43 29.59 9.67
N ALA A 287 8.83 30.72 9.08
CA ALA A 287 9.80 31.64 9.69
C ALA A 287 9.30 32.21 11.02
N LYS A 288 8.04 32.63 11.10
CA LYS A 288 7.42 33.14 12.34
C LYS A 288 7.33 32.07 13.42
N LEU A 289 6.96 30.83 13.06
CA LEU A 289 6.93 29.70 14.00
C LEU A 289 8.33 29.38 14.55
N GLN A 290 9.34 29.39 13.68
CA GLN A 290 10.73 29.16 14.09
C GLN A 290 11.25 30.27 15.01
N ALA A 291 10.94 31.54 14.72
CA ALA A 291 11.28 32.67 15.57
C ALA A 291 10.61 32.56 16.95
N ALA A 292 9.31 32.27 16.98
CA ALA A 292 8.55 32.06 18.22
C ALA A 292 9.16 30.96 19.09
N ALA A 293 9.49 29.80 18.48
CA ALA A 293 10.04 28.66 19.21
C ALA A 293 11.48 28.89 19.69
N ARG A 294 12.32 29.58 18.91
CA ARG A 294 13.73 29.81 19.25
C ARG A 294 13.93 30.94 20.25
N LEU A 295 13.16 32.02 20.11
CA LEU A 295 13.28 33.23 20.95
C LEU A 295 12.30 33.23 22.13
N ASN A 296 11.41 32.24 22.21
CA ASN A 296 10.31 32.21 23.17
C ASN A 296 9.44 33.49 23.11
N ASP A 297 9.19 33.97 21.89
CA ASP A 297 8.46 35.22 21.65
C ASP A 297 6.97 34.97 21.38
N ALA A 298 6.13 35.42 22.32
CA ALA A 298 4.68 35.32 22.21
C ALA A 298 4.11 36.13 21.05
N LYS A 299 4.72 37.26 20.67
CA LYS A 299 4.25 38.08 19.56
C LYS A 299 4.45 37.36 18.23
N SER A 300 5.64 36.81 17.99
CA SER A 300 5.90 35.97 16.82
C SER A 300 4.94 34.78 16.73
N TYR A 301 4.55 34.17 17.86
CA TYR A 301 3.55 33.10 17.86
C TYR A 301 2.15 33.59 17.46
N GLN A 302 1.73 34.76 17.95
CA GLN A 302 0.45 35.37 17.55
C GLN A 302 0.43 35.69 16.05
N ASP A 303 1.51 36.27 15.53
CA ASP A 303 1.67 36.57 14.10
C ASP A 303 1.66 35.30 13.24
N PHE A 304 2.25 34.20 13.74
CA PHE A 304 2.16 32.88 13.13
C PHE A 304 0.72 32.35 13.16
N ALA A 305 0.04 32.41 14.30
CA ALA A 305 -1.31 31.88 14.48
C ALA A 305 -2.32 32.58 13.56
N ILE A 306 -2.25 33.91 13.43
CA ILE A 306 -3.09 34.68 12.51
C ILE A 306 -2.87 34.24 11.06
N ALA A 307 -1.60 34.17 10.64
CA ALA A 307 -1.27 33.82 9.26
C ALA A 307 -1.59 32.34 8.94
N SER A 308 -1.36 31.42 9.88
CA SER A 308 -1.72 30.00 9.74
C SER A 308 -3.24 29.79 9.71
N ASN A 309 -4.00 30.53 10.53
CA ASN A 309 -5.47 30.49 10.51
C ASN A 309 -6.02 31.01 9.18
N LEU A 310 -5.44 32.07 8.62
CA LEU A 310 -5.81 32.57 7.30
C LEU A 310 -5.53 31.52 6.20
N ALA A 311 -4.36 30.88 6.24
CA ALA A 311 -4.03 29.80 5.31
C ALA A 311 -4.99 28.61 5.46
N GLN A 312 -5.34 28.22 6.69
CA GLN A 312 -6.32 27.17 6.96
C GLN A 312 -7.71 27.49 6.40
N ARG A 313 -8.16 28.76 6.48
CA ARG A 313 -9.43 29.19 5.86
C ARG A 313 -9.43 28.89 4.37
N LEU A 314 -8.33 29.11 3.66
CA LEU A 314 -8.26 28.90 2.21
C LEU A 314 -8.03 27.43 1.82
N CYS A 315 -7.32 26.66 2.65
CA CYS A 315 -6.86 25.31 2.27
C CYS A 315 -7.66 24.15 2.87
N SER A 316 -8.46 24.35 3.92
CA SER A 316 -9.12 23.25 4.63
C SER A 316 -10.60 23.47 4.91
N ARG A 317 -11.33 22.36 5.04
CA ARG A 317 -12.76 22.37 5.39
C ARG A 317 -13.02 22.92 6.80
N HIS A 318 -12.13 22.64 7.75
CA HIS A 318 -12.28 23.17 9.11
C HIS A 318 -12.06 24.68 9.16
N GLY A 319 -11.18 25.21 8.30
CA GLY A 319 -11.01 26.66 8.18
C GLY A 319 -12.26 27.40 7.70
N GLN A 320 -13.16 26.73 6.98
CA GLN A 320 -14.45 27.31 6.55
C GLN A 320 -15.51 27.36 7.66
N LEU A 321 -15.21 26.81 8.85
CA LEU A 321 -16.11 26.85 10.00
C LEU A 321 -15.78 28.04 10.90
N GLU A 322 -16.82 28.68 11.44
CA GLU A 322 -16.67 29.74 12.44
C GLU A 322 -17.25 29.32 13.78
N ILE A 323 -16.47 29.56 14.84
CA ILE A 323 -16.93 29.34 16.22
C ILE A 323 -17.78 30.54 16.62
N LYS A 324 -19.10 30.33 16.68
CA LYS A 324 -20.03 31.35 17.20
C LYS A 324 -19.95 31.40 18.72
N SER A 325 -19.29 32.44 19.25
CA SER A 325 -19.20 32.68 20.68
C SER A 325 -20.42 33.45 21.20
N ASN A 326 -20.77 33.23 22.47
CA ASN A 326 -21.81 33.96 23.18
C ASN A 326 -21.19 34.66 24.39
N ALA A 327 -21.33 35.99 24.48
CA ALA A 327 -20.79 36.79 25.58
C ALA A 327 -21.28 36.32 26.95
N LYS A 328 -22.49 35.75 27.05
CA LYS A 328 -23.06 35.23 28.30
C LYS A 328 -22.43 33.92 28.79
N LEU A 329 -21.67 33.23 27.94
CA LEU A 329 -21.01 31.96 28.23
C LEU A 329 -19.48 32.10 28.34
N GLN A 330 -18.96 33.32 28.32
CA GLN A 330 -17.53 33.55 28.51
C GLN A 330 -17.14 33.29 29.96
N ILE A 331 -16.07 32.53 30.15
CA ILE A 331 -15.50 32.25 31.46
C ILE A 331 -14.14 32.96 31.60
N PRO A 332 -13.77 33.39 32.82
CA PRO A 332 -12.42 33.81 33.15
C PRO A 332 -11.36 32.74 32.79
N LEU A 333 -10.16 33.16 32.37
CA LEU A 333 -9.10 32.26 31.89
C LEU A 333 -8.58 31.31 32.97
N ASP A 334 -8.61 31.72 34.24
CA ASP A 334 -8.26 30.91 35.42
C ASP A 334 -9.21 29.73 35.64
N GLN A 335 -10.41 29.75 35.05
CA GLN A 335 -11.34 28.61 35.06
C GLN A 335 -11.06 27.61 33.93
N VAL A 336 -10.20 27.95 32.96
CA VAL A 336 -9.79 27.04 31.88
C VAL A 336 -8.77 26.05 32.42
N GLU A 337 -8.82 24.80 31.95
CA GLU A 337 -7.85 23.80 32.36
C GLU A 337 -6.40 24.30 32.09
N PRO A 338 -5.44 24.08 33.00
CA PRO A 338 -4.08 24.55 32.82
C PRO A 338 -3.43 23.99 31.55
N ALA A 339 -2.60 24.81 30.89
CA ALA A 339 -1.88 24.37 29.69
C ALA A 339 -1.05 23.10 29.92
N SER A 340 -0.53 22.89 31.13
CA SER A 340 0.20 21.68 31.55
C SER A 340 -0.64 20.40 31.49
N GLU A 341 -1.97 20.50 31.59
CA GLU A 341 -2.89 19.37 31.42
C GLU A 341 -3.32 19.20 29.97
N ILE A 342 -3.54 20.32 29.24
CA ILE A 342 -3.89 20.30 27.82
C ILE A 342 -2.81 19.60 27.00
N VAL A 343 -1.54 19.96 27.21
CA VAL A 343 -0.41 19.45 26.41
C VAL A 343 -0.24 17.93 26.52
N LYS A 344 -0.70 17.30 27.60
CA LYS A 344 -0.66 15.83 27.76
C LYS A 344 -1.52 15.11 26.72
N ARG A 345 -2.47 15.80 26.10
CA ARG A 345 -3.31 15.29 25.01
C ARG A 345 -2.57 15.30 23.66
N PHE A 346 -1.48 16.04 23.54
CA PHE A 346 -0.73 16.16 22.30
C PHE A 346 0.14 14.94 22.04
N VAL A 347 0.25 14.59 20.77
CA VAL A 347 1.03 13.44 20.32
C VAL A 347 1.77 13.82 19.05
N THR A 348 3.07 13.53 18.97
CA THR A 348 3.80 13.74 17.71
C THR A 348 3.37 12.73 16.65
N GLY A 349 3.55 13.09 15.38
CA GLY A 349 3.40 12.16 14.27
C GLY A 349 4.33 10.95 14.38
N ALA A 350 3.95 9.85 13.73
CA ALA A 350 4.78 8.65 13.62
C ALA A 350 5.82 8.84 12.51
N MET A 351 7.01 9.28 12.88
CA MET A 351 8.13 9.50 11.95
C MET A 351 9.22 8.48 12.23
N SER A 352 9.67 7.74 11.22
CA SER A 352 10.64 6.65 11.36
C SER A 352 12.08 7.19 11.35
N PHE A 353 13.02 6.44 11.91
CA PHE A 353 14.46 6.74 11.80
C PHE A 353 14.99 6.77 10.35
N GLY A 354 14.31 6.12 9.41
CA GLY A 354 14.67 6.22 7.98
C GLY A 354 14.18 7.52 7.34
N SER A 355 13.16 8.17 7.91
CA SER A 355 12.58 9.41 7.36
C SER A 355 13.16 10.69 7.95
N ILE A 356 13.63 10.63 9.20
CA ILE A 356 14.22 11.77 9.93
C ILE A 356 15.47 11.29 10.65
N ASN A 357 16.44 12.19 10.83
CA ASN A 357 17.67 11.87 11.55
C ASN A 357 17.42 11.53 13.04
N MET A 358 18.40 10.87 13.65
CA MET A 358 18.35 10.40 15.03
C MET A 358 18.18 11.56 16.02
N GLU A 359 18.81 12.69 15.74
CA GLU A 359 18.81 13.90 16.55
C GLU A 359 17.40 14.50 16.63
N ALA A 360 16.70 14.64 15.49
CA ALA A 360 15.34 15.14 15.46
C ALA A 360 14.38 14.18 16.18
N HIS A 361 14.51 12.87 15.92
CA HIS A 361 13.66 11.86 16.57
C HIS A 361 13.84 11.86 18.09
N THR A 362 15.09 11.93 18.55
CA THR A 362 15.44 11.97 19.97
C THR A 362 14.95 13.26 20.62
N SER A 363 15.13 14.40 19.95
CA SER A 363 14.67 15.71 20.44
C SER A 363 13.15 15.73 20.67
N LEU A 364 12.38 15.16 19.73
CA LEU A 364 10.93 15.04 19.88
C LEU A 364 10.54 14.17 21.08
N ALA A 365 11.23 13.04 21.29
CA ALA A 365 10.93 12.17 22.41
C ALA A 365 11.21 12.85 23.76
N ILE A 366 12.36 13.52 23.90
CA ILE A 366 12.70 14.29 25.10
C ILE A 366 11.65 15.37 25.36
N ALA A 367 11.34 16.18 24.35
CA ALA A 367 10.39 17.28 24.47
C ALA A 367 9.02 16.80 24.95
N MET A 368 8.47 15.75 24.33
CA MET A 368 7.15 15.22 24.69
C MET A 368 7.13 14.58 26.07
N ASN A 369 8.17 13.83 26.43
CA ASN A 369 8.25 13.20 27.75
C ASN A 369 8.36 14.25 28.87
N LYS A 370 9.12 15.34 28.63
CA LYS A 370 9.27 16.44 29.58
C LYS A 370 7.95 17.14 29.89
N ILE A 371 7.08 17.31 28.90
CA ILE A 371 5.76 17.96 29.08
C ILE A 371 4.64 16.96 29.42
N GLY A 372 4.97 15.68 29.65
CA GLY A 372 3.99 14.62 29.97
C GLY A 372 3.09 14.21 28.79
N ALA A 373 3.45 14.61 27.57
CA ALA A 373 2.79 14.24 26.33
C ALA A 373 3.40 12.95 25.75
N LYS A 374 3.04 12.58 24.52
CA LYS A 374 3.49 11.32 23.91
C LYS A 374 4.19 11.51 22.57
N SER A 375 5.32 10.85 22.38
CA SER A 375 5.97 10.69 21.08
C SER A 375 5.76 9.30 20.50
N LYS A 376 5.82 9.19 19.16
CA LYS A 376 5.65 7.94 18.39
C LYS A 376 6.96 7.55 17.70
N LYS A 377 7.34 6.27 17.78
CA LYS A 377 8.60 5.77 17.16
C LYS A 377 8.60 5.71 15.63
N GLY A 378 7.42 5.68 14.98
CA GLY A 378 7.30 5.39 13.55
C GLY A 378 7.46 3.89 13.22
N GLU A 379 7.64 3.59 11.93
CA GLU A 379 7.70 2.21 11.44
C GLU A 379 9.09 1.56 11.54
N GLY A 380 10.14 2.36 11.66
CA GLY A 380 11.55 1.91 11.60
C GLY A 380 12.13 1.33 12.90
N GLY A 381 11.29 0.85 13.82
CA GLY A 381 11.75 0.34 15.11
C GLY A 381 12.27 1.43 16.07
N GLU A 382 12.90 1.00 17.16
CA GLU A 382 13.53 1.91 18.13
C GLU A 382 14.69 1.20 18.84
N ARG A 383 15.83 1.89 19.02
CA ARG A 383 17.04 1.29 19.59
C ARG A 383 16.84 0.88 21.07
N PRO A 384 17.27 -0.33 21.50
CA PRO A 384 17.11 -0.81 22.88
C PRO A 384 17.67 0.12 23.96
N GLU A 385 18.78 0.79 23.68
CA GLU A 385 19.43 1.77 24.58
C GLU A 385 18.51 2.92 25.03
N ARG A 386 17.41 3.18 24.31
CA ARG A 386 16.41 4.19 24.65
C ARG A 386 15.48 3.74 25.78
N TYR A 387 15.48 2.46 26.15
CA TYR A 387 14.62 1.91 27.20
C TYR A 387 15.27 1.84 28.59
N ARG A 388 16.57 2.18 28.69
CA ARG A 388 17.27 2.13 29.97
C ARG A 388 16.61 3.07 31.00
N LYS A 389 16.36 2.53 32.20
CA LYS A 389 15.67 3.19 33.31
C LYS A 389 16.59 4.10 34.14
N ASP A 390 17.89 4.07 33.87
CA ASP A 390 18.95 4.83 34.54
C ASP A 390 19.00 6.32 34.11
N LYS A 391 18.26 6.71 33.07
CA LYS A 391 18.22 8.09 32.59
C LYS A 391 17.34 8.95 33.49
N ALA A 392 17.85 10.13 33.86
CA ALA A 392 17.08 11.15 34.56
C ALA A 392 15.73 11.39 33.86
N LYS A 393 14.67 11.61 34.65
CA LYS A 393 13.30 11.78 34.14
C LYS A 393 13.19 12.84 33.03
N ASP A 394 14.02 13.89 33.12
CA ASP A 394 14.08 15.00 32.16
C ASP A 394 14.83 14.68 30.85
N ASN A 395 15.61 13.60 30.81
CA ASN A 395 16.34 13.11 29.63
C ASN A 395 15.81 11.77 29.14
N ASN A 396 14.54 11.47 29.42
CA ASN A 396 13.90 10.27 28.91
C ASN A 396 13.78 10.37 27.38
N ILE A 397 14.60 9.59 26.68
CA ILE A 397 14.61 9.53 25.22
C ILE A 397 13.67 8.47 24.65
N ARG A 398 12.92 7.72 25.47
CA ARG A 398 12.01 6.66 24.99
C ARG A 398 10.79 7.26 24.30
N SER A 399 10.39 6.68 23.18
CA SER A 399 9.08 7.00 22.59
C SER A 399 7.95 6.38 23.41
N ALA A 400 6.96 7.16 23.83
CA ALA A 400 5.87 6.65 24.66
C ALA A 400 4.99 5.62 23.92
N ILE A 401 4.79 5.80 22.61
CA ILE A 401 3.94 4.94 21.77
C ILE A 401 4.80 4.13 20.81
N LYS A 402 4.59 2.81 20.82
CA LYS A 402 5.23 1.83 19.92
C LYS A 402 4.23 1.37 18.87
N GLN A 403 4.55 1.58 17.60
CA GLN A 403 3.74 1.04 16.50
C GLN A 403 4.11 -0.43 16.23
N LEU A 404 3.10 -1.29 16.20
CA LEU A 404 3.10 -2.63 15.62
C LEU A 404 2.12 -2.59 14.45
N HIS A 405 2.53 -3.09 13.29
CA HIS A 405 1.74 -2.99 12.04
C HIS A 405 0.35 -3.65 12.11
N ILE A 406 0.10 -4.51 13.12
CA ILE A 406 -1.11 -5.34 13.23
C ILE A 406 -2.22 -4.72 14.07
N LEU A 407 -1.96 -3.63 14.79
CA LEU A 407 -2.99 -2.98 15.61
C LEU A 407 -3.08 -1.52 15.23
N HIS A 408 -3.72 -1.22 14.09
CA HIS A 408 -4.48 0.01 13.84
C HIS A 408 -4.92 0.09 12.37
N LYS A 409 -6.20 -0.20 12.10
CA LYS A 409 -7.03 0.46 11.07
C LYS A 409 -8.48 -0.01 11.17
N VAL A 410 -9.24 0.60 12.08
CA VAL A 410 -10.72 0.43 12.16
C VAL A 410 -11.45 1.74 11.82
N SER A 411 -10.72 2.87 11.71
CA SER A 411 -11.34 4.19 11.55
C SER A 411 -11.85 4.53 10.15
N LEU A 412 -11.64 3.67 9.14
CA LEU A 412 -12.15 3.88 7.78
C LEU A 412 -13.42 3.06 7.48
N GLN A 413 -13.82 2.13 8.35
CA GLN A 413 -14.95 1.22 8.08
C GLN A 413 -16.27 1.64 8.76
N PHE A 414 -16.28 2.54 9.75
CA PHE A 414 -17.51 2.89 10.49
C PHE A 414 -17.61 4.40 10.84
N PRO A 415 -18.43 5.19 10.12
CA PRO A 415 -18.49 6.65 10.26
C PRO A 415 -19.19 7.18 11.53
N ASN A 416 -19.79 6.31 12.37
CA ASN A 416 -20.52 6.72 13.57
C ASN A 416 -19.73 6.59 14.88
N ILE A 417 -18.42 6.29 14.81
CA ILE A 417 -17.56 6.19 15.99
C ILE A 417 -16.76 7.49 16.14
N ASN A 418 -16.96 8.15 17.28
CA ASN A 418 -16.31 9.40 17.67
C ASN A 418 -14.78 9.27 17.56
N ILE A 419 -14.17 9.97 16.59
CA ILE A 419 -12.74 9.90 16.31
C ILE A 419 -12.00 10.82 17.28
N LYS A 420 -11.76 10.35 18.51
CA LYS A 420 -10.61 10.87 19.27
C LYS A 420 -9.35 10.31 18.65
N GLY A 421 -8.49 11.19 18.13
CA GLY A 421 -7.09 10.89 17.84
C GLY A 421 -6.37 10.50 19.13
N GLY A 422 -6.57 9.26 19.55
CA GLY A 422 -6.01 8.66 20.74
C GLY A 422 -5.84 7.18 20.47
N SER A 423 -4.72 6.60 20.90
CA SER A 423 -4.61 5.16 21.04
C SER A 423 -5.62 4.75 22.11
N THR A 424 -6.77 4.18 21.73
CA THR A 424 -7.61 3.47 22.68
C THR A 424 -6.76 2.33 23.24
N LYS A 425 -6.70 2.21 24.56
CA LYS A 425 -6.04 1.07 25.20
C LYS A 425 -6.82 -0.18 24.78
N GLN A 426 -6.32 -0.90 23.79
CA GLN A 426 -6.87 -2.20 23.44
C GLN A 426 -6.41 -3.17 24.52
N LEU A 427 -7.31 -3.50 25.44
CA LEU A 427 -7.13 -4.64 26.33
C LEU A 427 -7.23 -5.89 25.44
N HIS A 428 -6.08 -6.45 25.11
CA HIS A 428 -6.03 -7.78 24.54
C HIS A 428 -6.20 -8.72 25.73
N GLU A 429 -7.36 -9.34 25.85
CA GLU A 429 -7.52 -10.49 26.74
C GLU A 429 -6.63 -11.61 26.18
N CYS A 430 -5.34 -11.60 26.58
CA CYS A 430 -4.55 -12.80 26.56
C CYS A 430 -5.23 -13.73 27.56
N ASN A 431 -6.08 -14.63 27.05
CA ASN A 431 -6.81 -15.60 27.87
C ASN A 431 -5.88 -16.22 28.92
N ASP A 432 -6.42 -16.54 30.10
CA ASP A 432 -5.72 -17.23 31.19
C ASP A 432 -5.35 -18.69 30.88
N LEU A 433 -5.16 -19.04 29.60
CA LEU A 433 -4.79 -20.38 29.13
C LEU A 433 -3.51 -20.88 29.77
N GLU A 434 -2.56 -19.97 29.99
CA GLU A 434 -1.28 -20.28 30.62
C GLU A 434 -1.35 -20.23 32.14
N THR A 435 -2.37 -19.61 32.75
CA THR A 435 -2.48 -19.44 34.20
C THR A 435 -2.41 -20.77 34.96
N PRO A 436 -3.15 -21.83 34.57
CA PRO A 436 -3.02 -23.13 35.23
C PRO A 436 -1.61 -23.72 35.14
N ILE A 437 -0.87 -23.44 34.06
CA ILE A 437 0.49 -23.93 33.86
C ILE A 437 1.46 -23.09 34.71
N ILE A 438 1.32 -21.77 34.68
CA ILE A 438 2.12 -20.83 35.47
C ILE A 438 2.02 -21.16 36.96
N GLU A 439 0.81 -21.39 37.46
CA GLU A 439 0.56 -21.70 38.86
C GLU A 439 1.05 -23.11 39.22
N LYS A 440 0.62 -24.14 38.49
CA LYS A 440 0.94 -25.53 38.83
C LYS A 440 2.44 -25.83 38.72
N GLU A 441 3.08 -25.30 37.69
CA GLU A 441 4.52 -25.50 37.48
C GLU A 441 5.34 -24.44 38.21
N LYS A 442 4.74 -23.45 38.89
CA LYS A 442 5.44 -22.33 39.54
C LYS A 442 6.42 -21.62 38.60
N LEU A 443 5.93 -21.19 37.43
CA LEU A 443 6.78 -20.57 36.41
C LEU A 443 7.25 -19.18 36.79
N ILE A 444 6.46 -18.39 37.53
CA ILE A 444 6.90 -17.06 38.00
C ILE A 444 8.11 -17.18 38.94
N GLU A 445 8.05 -18.07 39.92
CA GLU A 445 9.19 -18.31 40.84
C GLU A 445 10.44 -18.77 40.07
N PHE A 446 10.27 -19.58 39.03
CA PHE A 446 11.36 -19.99 38.15
C PHE A 446 11.89 -18.81 37.33
N PHE A 447 11.03 -17.94 36.80
CA PHE A 447 11.51 -16.76 36.07
C PHE A 447 12.20 -15.74 36.98
N ASP A 448 11.83 -15.66 38.26
CA ASP A 448 12.53 -14.81 39.23
C ASP A 448 13.89 -15.39 39.64
N ASN A 449 13.99 -16.71 39.77
CA ASN A 449 15.22 -17.43 40.12
C ASN A 449 15.38 -18.71 39.25
N PRO A 450 15.94 -18.59 38.03
CA PRO A 450 15.95 -19.71 37.10
C PRO A 450 16.90 -20.82 37.55
N SER A 451 16.41 -22.05 37.58
CA SER A 451 17.23 -23.26 37.69
C SER A 451 17.86 -23.62 36.32
N LYS A 452 18.87 -24.51 36.27
CA LYS A 452 19.58 -24.87 35.01
C LYS A 452 18.66 -25.34 33.87
N GLY A 453 17.51 -25.93 34.19
CA GLY A 453 16.52 -26.31 33.20
C GLY A 453 15.20 -26.66 33.86
N LYS A 454 14.10 -26.33 33.17
CA LYS A 454 12.73 -26.65 33.61
C LYS A 454 11.97 -27.28 32.46
N HIS A 455 11.48 -28.49 32.68
CA HIS A 455 10.71 -29.24 31.69
C HIS A 455 9.27 -29.39 32.16
N VAL A 456 8.33 -28.80 31.41
CA VAL A 456 6.90 -28.96 31.64
C VAL A 456 6.42 -30.16 30.83
N LYS A 457 5.89 -31.17 31.53
CA LYS A 457 5.43 -32.42 30.92
C LYS A 457 4.26 -32.21 29.97
N GLU A 458 4.13 -33.14 29.01
CA GLU A 458 3.14 -33.18 27.92
C GLU A 458 1.74 -32.68 28.34
N ARG A 459 1.28 -31.60 27.71
CA ARG A 459 -0.06 -31.04 27.88
C ARG A 459 -0.87 -31.15 26.61
N ILE A 460 -2.16 -31.42 26.75
CA ILE A 460 -3.10 -31.37 25.63
C ILE A 460 -3.39 -29.91 25.28
N ILE A 461 -3.32 -29.59 24.00
CA ILE A 461 -3.69 -28.29 23.44
C ILE A 461 -4.74 -28.46 22.33
N VAL A 462 -5.67 -27.51 22.24
CA VAL A 462 -6.77 -27.52 21.26
C VAL A 462 -6.82 -26.21 20.49
N ASN A 463 -7.49 -26.20 19.34
CA ASN A 463 -7.44 -25.09 18.38
C ASN A 463 -8.01 -23.76 18.91
N THR A 464 -8.80 -23.80 19.98
CA THR A 464 -9.29 -22.61 20.69
C THR A 464 -8.20 -21.95 21.56
N ASN A 465 -7.10 -22.65 21.83
CA ASN A 465 -5.94 -22.13 22.54
C ASN A 465 -5.07 -21.32 21.58
N ARG A 466 -5.33 -20.01 21.51
CA ARG A 466 -4.62 -19.04 20.66
C ARG A 466 -3.51 -18.34 21.45
N CYS A 467 -2.48 -17.87 20.74
CA CYS A 467 -1.38 -17.09 21.31
C CYS A 467 -0.64 -17.77 22.47
N PHE A 468 -0.69 -19.11 22.55
CA PHE A 468 0.01 -19.85 23.59
C PHE A 468 1.52 -19.54 23.54
N ASP A 469 2.11 -19.37 24.72
CA ASP A 469 3.44 -18.88 25.06
C ASP A 469 3.62 -17.35 25.08
N ALA A 470 2.76 -16.55 24.42
CA ALA A 470 2.98 -15.11 24.33
C ALA A 470 3.08 -14.42 25.70
N ARG A 471 2.36 -14.90 26.72
CA ARG A 471 2.45 -14.36 28.09
C ARG A 471 3.66 -14.91 28.85
N LEU A 472 4.03 -16.18 28.68
CA LEU A 472 5.29 -16.71 29.22
C LEU A 472 6.50 -15.93 28.70
N SER A 473 6.57 -15.72 27.39
CA SER A 473 7.64 -14.93 26.76
C SER A 473 7.63 -13.47 27.21
N TYR A 474 6.46 -12.88 27.46
CA TYR A 474 6.37 -11.56 28.11
C TYR A 474 7.00 -11.56 29.51
N GLU A 475 6.70 -12.54 30.36
CA GLU A 475 7.27 -12.65 31.71
C GLU A 475 8.80 -12.79 31.70
N VAL A 476 9.35 -13.46 30.69
CA VAL A 476 10.80 -13.51 30.44
C VAL A 476 11.32 -12.14 30.01
N SER A 477 10.72 -11.52 28.98
CA SER A 477 11.20 -10.26 28.43
C SER A 477 11.12 -9.08 29.40
N ILE A 478 10.14 -9.02 30.30
CA ILE A 478 10.06 -7.92 31.29
C ILE A 478 11.18 -7.99 32.35
N ARG A 479 11.71 -9.20 32.60
CA ARG A 479 12.78 -9.44 33.57
C ARG A 479 14.15 -9.30 32.92
N TYR A 480 14.32 -9.90 31.75
CA TYR A 480 15.63 -10.09 31.14
C TYR A 480 15.84 -9.30 29.84
N GLY A 481 14.81 -8.61 29.33
CA GLY A 481 14.90 -7.83 28.11
C GLY A 481 15.10 -8.71 26.87
N GLU A 482 15.94 -8.25 25.95
CA GLU A 482 16.24 -8.93 24.68
C GLU A 482 17.17 -10.15 24.84
N GLU A 483 17.91 -10.23 25.95
CA GLU A 483 18.83 -11.34 26.21
C GLU A 483 18.09 -12.67 26.50
N GLY A 484 16.82 -12.60 26.91
CA GLY A 484 16.02 -13.75 27.30
C GLY A 484 16.52 -14.41 28.59
N LEU A 485 16.19 -15.69 28.81
CA LEU A 485 16.66 -16.39 30.00
C LEU A 485 18.22 -16.42 30.03
N PRO A 486 18.84 -16.33 31.22
CA PRO A 486 20.29 -16.34 31.35
C PRO A 486 20.94 -17.60 30.75
N ASP A 487 22.17 -17.47 30.28
CA ASP A 487 22.90 -18.59 29.66
C ASP A 487 22.99 -19.81 30.60
N GLY A 488 22.69 -20.99 30.06
CA GLY A 488 22.64 -22.24 30.83
C GLY A 488 21.33 -22.48 31.57
N HIS A 489 20.30 -21.65 31.34
CA HIS A 489 18.94 -21.83 31.83
C HIS A 489 17.96 -21.96 30.67
N SER A 490 16.97 -22.85 30.81
CA SER A 490 15.97 -23.07 29.77
C SER A 490 14.61 -23.48 30.33
N LEU A 491 13.56 -23.15 29.58
CA LEU A 491 12.21 -23.65 29.76
C LEU A 491 11.82 -24.48 28.55
N GLU A 492 11.47 -25.75 28.74
CA GLU A 492 10.96 -26.62 27.69
C GLU A 492 9.49 -26.99 27.94
N LEU A 493 8.64 -26.72 26.94
CA LEU A 493 7.22 -27.01 26.96
C LEU A 493 6.91 -28.11 25.93
N ASN A 494 6.46 -29.27 26.40
CA ASN A 494 5.99 -30.34 25.54
C ASN A 494 4.46 -30.33 25.45
N LEU A 495 3.92 -30.25 24.23
CA LEU A 495 2.50 -30.16 23.95
C LEU A 495 2.07 -31.24 22.96
N LYS A 496 0.79 -31.62 23.03
CA LYS A 496 0.18 -32.57 22.10
C LYS A 496 -1.21 -32.10 21.71
N GLY A 497 -1.51 -32.03 20.41
CA GLY A 497 -2.82 -31.57 19.94
C GLY A 497 -2.78 -30.68 18.71
N SER A 498 -3.85 -29.92 18.50
CA SER A 498 -3.99 -28.95 17.40
C SER A 498 -4.03 -27.55 18.01
N THR A 499 -3.14 -26.64 17.62
CA THR A 499 -3.03 -25.32 18.27
C THR A 499 -3.76 -24.23 17.50
N GLY A 500 -4.25 -23.22 18.24
CA GLY A 500 -4.88 -22.06 17.65
C GLY A 500 -3.91 -21.08 17.00
N GLN A 501 -4.48 -20.02 16.46
CA GLN A 501 -3.78 -18.92 15.77
C GLN A 501 -2.69 -18.28 16.66
N SER A 502 -1.58 -17.84 16.03
CA SER A 502 -0.45 -17.15 16.68
C SER A 502 0.25 -17.96 17.77
N PHE A 503 0.29 -19.28 17.63
CA PHE A 503 1.06 -20.16 18.52
C PHE A 503 2.54 -19.75 18.57
N CYS A 504 3.11 -19.60 19.78
CA CYS A 504 4.48 -19.15 20.03
C CYS A 504 4.82 -17.77 19.43
N ALA A 505 3.86 -16.84 19.43
CA ALA A 505 4.15 -15.46 19.04
C ALA A 505 5.10 -14.79 20.04
N PHE A 506 6.11 -14.08 19.53
CA PHE A 506 7.14 -13.39 20.33
C PHE A 506 8.00 -14.29 21.22
N LEU A 507 8.11 -15.59 20.87
CA LEU A 507 8.80 -16.59 21.67
C LEU A 507 10.24 -16.15 22.04
N ALA A 508 10.49 -16.01 23.35
CA ALA A 508 11.70 -15.44 23.91
C ALA A 508 12.88 -16.43 23.95
N LYS A 509 14.11 -15.91 23.89
CA LYS A 509 15.34 -16.70 24.01
C LYS A 509 15.37 -17.49 25.33
N GLY A 510 15.76 -18.77 25.22
CA GLY A 510 15.78 -19.74 26.32
C GLY A 510 14.47 -20.52 26.51
N VAL A 511 13.42 -20.21 25.76
CA VAL A 511 12.16 -20.98 25.76
C VAL A 511 12.09 -21.87 24.53
N THR A 512 11.85 -23.16 24.75
CA THR A 512 11.69 -24.19 23.71
C THR A 512 10.30 -24.78 23.80
N VAL A 513 9.57 -24.80 22.69
CA VAL A 513 8.22 -25.37 22.61
C VAL A 513 8.19 -26.48 21.56
N ARG A 514 7.83 -27.70 22.00
CA ARG A 514 7.67 -28.86 21.14
C ARG A 514 6.21 -29.27 21.07
N LEU A 515 5.69 -29.39 19.85
CA LEU A 515 4.31 -29.78 19.59
C LEU A 515 4.27 -31.09 18.80
N GLU A 516 3.58 -32.08 19.35
CA GLU A 516 3.14 -33.28 18.64
C GLU A 516 1.70 -33.09 18.15
N GLY A 517 1.53 -32.83 16.87
CA GLY A 517 0.26 -32.56 16.21
C GLY A 517 0.41 -31.50 15.11
N GLU A 518 -0.42 -30.47 15.15
CA GLU A 518 -0.54 -29.46 14.07
C GLU A 518 -0.83 -28.05 14.60
N ALA A 519 -0.62 -27.02 13.78
CA ALA A 519 -0.86 -25.64 14.16
C ALA A 519 -1.56 -24.80 13.07
N ASN A 520 -2.36 -23.83 13.50
CA ASN A 520 -3.05 -22.89 12.62
C ASN A 520 -2.11 -21.74 12.16
N ASP A 521 -2.64 -20.65 11.61
CA ASP A 521 -1.83 -19.57 11.03
C ASP A 521 -1.00 -18.79 12.09
N TYR A 522 0.02 -18.08 11.60
CA TYR A 522 0.90 -17.19 12.37
C TYR A 522 1.79 -17.87 13.42
N VAL A 523 2.10 -19.16 13.24
CA VAL A 523 3.06 -19.87 14.11
C VAL A 523 4.38 -19.12 14.18
N GLY A 524 4.91 -18.92 15.39
CA GLY A 524 6.22 -18.29 15.59
C GLY A 524 6.30 -16.84 15.07
N LYS A 525 5.16 -16.16 14.96
CA LYS A 525 5.11 -14.76 14.57
C LYS A 525 6.02 -13.90 15.47
N CYS A 526 6.91 -13.15 14.85
CA CYS A 526 7.88 -12.31 15.53
C CYS A 526 8.71 -13.06 16.59
N ILE A 527 9.06 -14.33 16.35
CA ILE A 527 9.97 -15.09 17.22
C ILE A 527 11.24 -14.26 17.53
N SER A 528 11.62 -14.28 18.80
CA SER A 528 12.62 -13.40 19.40
C SER A 528 13.66 -14.23 20.19
N GLY A 529 14.17 -15.26 19.54
CA GLY A 529 15.31 -16.05 20.01
C GLY A 529 14.99 -17.43 20.59
N GLY A 530 13.71 -17.77 20.80
CA GLY A 530 13.35 -19.11 21.27
C GLY A 530 13.35 -20.18 20.17
N GLU A 531 12.92 -21.38 20.54
CA GLU A 531 12.92 -22.55 19.67
C GLU A 531 11.53 -23.19 19.54
N ILE A 532 11.08 -23.45 18.31
CA ILE A 532 9.82 -24.15 18.02
C ILE A 532 10.11 -25.44 17.28
N THR A 533 9.47 -26.54 17.70
CA THR A 533 9.41 -27.76 16.90
C THR A 533 7.98 -28.25 16.77
N ILE A 534 7.51 -28.52 15.56
CA ILE A 534 6.19 -29.12 15.31
C ILE A 534 6.35 -30.36 14.44
N ARG A 535 5.81 -31.48 14.90
CA ARG A 535 5.81 -32.76 14.19
C ARG A 535 4.45 -33.45 14.29
N PRO A 536 4.07 -34.29 13.32
CA PRO A 536 2.84 -35.07 13.41
C PRO A 536 2.81 -35.98 14.65
N TYR A 537 1.63 -36.50 14.98
CA TYR A 537 1.49 -37.54 15.99
C TYR A 537 2.40 -38.73 15.67
N LYS A 538 3.00 -39.35 16.70
CA LYS A 538 3.92 -40.49 16.52
C LYS A 538 3.30 -41.64 15.73
N ASN A 539 1.98 -41.80 15.84
CA ASN A 539 1.22 -42.88 15.21
C ASN A 539 0.51 -42.42 13.90
N SER A 540 0.87 -41.25 13.35
CA SER A 540 0.36 -40.81 12.05
C SER A 540 0.78 -41.79 10.95
N THR A 541 -0.16 -42.17 10.10
CA THR A 541 0.06 -43.14 9.00
C THR A 541 0.36 -42.46 7.65
N TYR A 542 0.24 -41.14 7.57
CA TYR A 542 0.49 -40.37 6.35
C TYR A 542 1.95 -39.86 6.29
N ALA A 543 2.44 -39.64 5.07
CA ALA A 543 3.72 -39.00 4.81
C ALA A 543 3.66 -37.51 5.22
N ALA A 544 4.55 -37.07 6.10
CA ALA A 544 4.51 -35.71 6.64
C ALA A 544 4.79 -34.67 5.54
N GLU A 545 5.71 -35.00 4.65
CA GLU A 545 6.23 -34.19 3.56
C GLU A 545 5.22 -33.94 2.44
N GLU A 546 4.06 -34.62 2.48
CA GLU A 546 2.93 -34.46 1.56
C GLU A 546 1.72 -33.78 2.24
N ASN A 547 1.80 -33.46 3.53
CA ASN A 547 0.67 -33.00 4.32
C ASN A 547 0.94 -31.66 5.03
N THR A 548 -0.08 -30.81 5.12
CA THR A 548 0.03 -29.53 5.82
C THR A 548 0.10 -29.75 7.32
N ILE A 549 1.07 -29.09 7.98
CA ILE A 549 1.24 -29.15 9.43
C ILE A 549 1.11 -27.78 10.11
N ILE A 550 1.39 -26.70 9.38
CA ILE A 550 1.24 -25.33 9.85
C ILE A 550 0.48 -24.47 8.83
N GLY A 551 -0.30 -23.51 9.34
CA GLY A 551 -1.06 -22.57 8.53
C GLY A 551 -0.22 -21.48 7.85
N ASN A 552 -0.91 -20.44 7.41
CA ASN A 552 -0.37 -19.32 6.65
C ASN A 552 0.47 -18.37 7.52
N VAL A 553 1.35 -17.59 6.88
CA VAL A 553 2.06 -16.45 7.49
C VAL A 553 2.87 -16.82 8.75
N ALA A 554 3.33 -18.06 8.83
CA ALA A 554 4.23 -18.51 9.90
C ALA A 554 5.56 -17.74 9.83
N LEU A 555 6.15 -17.48 10.99
CA LEU A 555 7.39 -16.70 11.17
C LEU A 555 7.30 -15.27 10.62
N TYR A 556 6.11 -14.67 10.60
CA TYR A 556 5.95 -13.30 10.18
C TYR A 556 6.84 -12.34 10.96
N GLY A 557 7.70 -11.59 10.26
CA GLY A 557 8.50 -10.53 10.87
C GLY A 557 9.50 -11.02 11.92
N SER A 558 9.92 -12.28 11.89
CA SER A 558 10.77 -12.90 12.91
C SER A 558 12.17 -12.28 12.98
N THR A 559 12.76 -12.09 14.17
CA THR A 559 14.03 -11.35 14.34
C THR A 559 15.14 -12.10 15.08
N SER A 560 14.90 -13.33 15.55
CA SER A 560 15.93 -14.35 15.85
C SER A 560 15.23 -15.63 16.33
N GLY A 561 15.97 -16.73 16.47
CA GLY A 561 15.46 -18.00 16.99
C GLY A 561 15.40 -19.10 15.95
N THR A 562 14.93 -20.27 16.36
CA THR A 562 14.87 -21.47 15.52
C THR A 562 13.46 -22.04 15.44
N ALA A 563 13.07 -22.54 14.27
CA ALA A 563 11.76 -23.15 14.08
C ALA A 563 11.83 -24.32 13.08
N PHE A 564 11.54 -25.52 13.54
CA PHE A 564 11.60 -26.74 12.71
C PHE A 564 10.23 -27.39 12.62
N PHE A 565 9.81 -27.67 11.39
CA PHE A 565 8.48 -28.17 11.11
C PHE A 565 8.59 -29.41 10.21
N ARG A 566 7.90 -30.49 10.60
CA ARG A 566 7.86 -31.75 9.85
C ARG A 566 6.55 -31.83 9.07
N GLY A 567 6.49 -31.11 7.95
CA GLY A 567 5.37 -31.10 7.01
C GLY A 567 5.35 -29.86 6.12
N ILE A 568 4.22 -29.59 5.48
CA ILE A 568 4.02 -28.45 4.57
C ILE A 568 3.45 -27.24 5.32
N ALA A 569 3.94 -26.06 4.99
CA ALA A 569 3.41 -24.77 5.45
C ALA A 569 2.42 -24.16 4.45
N GLY A 570 1.46 -23.40 4.98
CA GLY A 570 0.57 -22.55 4.18
C GLY A 570 1.28 -21.43 3.42
N GLU A 571 0.49 -20.51 2.86
CA GLU A 571 0.98 -19.36 2.10
C GLU A 571 1.82 -18.40 2.96
N ARG A 572 2.74 -17.67 2.32
CA ARG A 572 3.56 -16.61 2.97
C ARG A 572 4.39 -17.10 4.16
N PHE A 573 4.86 -18.34 4.12
CA PHE A 573 5.81 -18.84 5.10
C PHE A 573 7.05 -17.94 5.18
N ALA A 574 7.51 -17.59 6.37
CA ALA A 574 8.67 -16.72 6.61
C ALA A 574 8.59 -15.33 5.94
N VAL A 575 7.38 -14.80 5.72
CA VAL A 575 7.20 -13.45 5.19
C VAL A 575 7.81 -12.41 6.13
N ARG A 576 8.67 -11.54 5.57
CA ARG A 576 9.46 -10.54 6.32
C ARG A 576 10.33 -11.16 7.42
N ASN A 577 10.80 -12.39 7.27
CA ASN A 577 11.81 -12.92 8.18
C ASN A 577 13.07 -12.03 8.14
N SER A 578 13.53 -11.65 9.32
CA SER A 578 14.65 -10.73 9.55
C SER A 578 15.64 -11.31 10.58
N GLY A 579 15.76 -12.64 10.68
CA GLY A 579 16.81 -13.24 11.50
C GLY A 579 16.58 -14.67 11.98
N ALA A 580 15.38 -15.22 11.86
CA ALA A 580 15.11 -16.60 12.31
C ALA A 580 15.71 -17.64 11.36
N THR A 581 16.12 -18.77 11.95
CA THR A 581 16.54 -19.98 11.22
C THR A 581 15.40 -20.99 11.22
N SER A 582 15.01 -21.52 10.07
CA SER A 582 13.92 -22.47 9.99
C SER A 582 14.17 -23.60 8.99
N GLY A 583 13.65 -24.80 9.32
CA GLY A 583 13.57 -25.94 8.42
C GLY A 583 12.14 -26.41 8.27
N ILE A 584 11.70 -26.64 7.03
CA ILE A 584 10.33 -27.01 6.65
C ILE A 584 10.38 -28.02 5.50
N GLU A 585 9.40 -28.91 5.42
CA GLU A 585 9.37 -29.91 4.35
C GLU A 585 8.80 -29.34 3.06
N GLY A 586 7.78 -28.47 3.10
CA GLY A 586 7.30 -27.77 1.90
C GLY A 586 6.64 -26.43 2.21
N VAL A 587 6.54 -25.57 1.21
CA VAL A 587 5.85 -24.27 1.34
C VAL A 587 4.92 -24.02 0.16
N ASN A 588 3.75 -23.43 0.43
CA ASN A 588 2.87 -22.92 -0.61
C ASN A 588 3.33 -21.54 -1.14
N ASP A 589 2.45 -20.84 -1.85
CA ASP A 589 2.75 -19.59 -2.54
C ASP A 589 3.33 -18.51 -1.61
N HIS A 590 4.20 -17.67 -2.17
CA HIS A 590 4.81 -16.51 -1.50
C HIS A 590 5.71 -16.83 -0.29
N GLY A 591 6.27 -18.04 -0.22
CA GLY A 591 7.29 -18.37 0.79
C GLY A 591 8.47 -17.40 0.73
N CYS A 592 9.02 -17.01 1.87
CA CYS A 592 10.14 -16.05 2.03
C CYS A 592 9.92 -14.65 1.39
N GLU A 593 8.66 -14.26 1.15
CA GLU A 593 8.33 -12.92 0.62
C GLU A 593 8.86 -11.81 1.55
N TYR A 594 9.51 -10.79 1.00
CA TYR A 594 10.11 -9.67 1.76
C TYR A 594 11.10 -10.07 2.86
N MET A 595 11.69 -11.26 2.81
CA MET A 595 12.72 -11.68 3.76
C MET A 595 13.97 -10.78 3.63
N THR A 596 14.50 -10.33 4.76
CA THR A 596 15.65 -9.41 4.83
C THR A 596 16.87 -10.02 5.51
N GLU A 597 16.68 -11.01 6.39
CA GLU A 597 17.75 -11.74 7.08
C GLU A 597 17.21 -13.09 7.60
N GLY A 598 18.11 -13.99 7.98
CA GLY A 598 17.78 -15.32 8.51
C GLY A 598 18.12 -16.43 7.52
N ARG A 599 17.76 -17.67 7.89
CA ARG A 599 18.06 -18.87 7.10
C ARG A 599 16.83 -19.76 7.01
N VAL A 600 16.42 -20.13 5.81
CA VAL A 600 15.29 -21.04 5.60
C VAL A 600 15.76 -22.24 4.79
N ILE A 601 15.42 -23.44 5.23
CA ILE A 601 15.69 -24.70 4.52
C ILE A 601 14.35 -25.32 4.16
N ILE A 602 14.12 -25.55 2.88
CA ILE A 602 12.90 -26.14 2.32
C ILE A 602 13.28 -27.47 1.67
N LEU A 603 12.72 -28.58 2.15
CA LEU A 603 13.18 -29.92 1.78
C LEU A 603 12.45 -30.56 0.59
N ASN A 604 11.30 -30.03 0.17
CA ASN A 604 10.47 -30.63 -0.86
C ASN A 604 9.85 -29.52 -1.76
N GLY A 605 8.52 -29.48 -1.92
CA GLY A 605 7.83 -28.58 -2.84
C GLY A 605 7.83 -27.10 -2.44
N ILE A 606 7.87 -26.24 -3.46
CA ILE A 606 7.67 -24.79 -3.35
C ILE A 606 6.47 -24.34 -4.19
N GLY A 607 5.69 -23.38 -3.69
CA GLY A 607 4.64 -22.71 -4.45
C GLY A 607 5.13 -21.60 -5.38
N ASN A 608 4.19 -20.81 -5.90
CA ASN A 608 4.47 -19.69 -6.79
C ASN A 608 5.11 -18.51 -6.04
N ASN A 609 5.91 -17.72 -6.76
CA ASN A 609 6.41 -16.43 -6.28
C ASN A 609 7.22 -16.50 -4.97
N VAL A 610 7.95 -17.60 -4.75
CA VAL A 610 8.85 -17.75 -3.60
C VAL A 610 10.01 -16.75 -3.67
N ALA A 611 10.38 -16.25 -2.50
CA ALA A 611 11.39 -15.22 -2.26
C ALA A 611 11.07 -13.85 -2.90
N ALA A 612 9.84 -13.60 -3.35
CA ALA A 612 9.50 -12.33 -3.99
C ALA A 612 9.86 -11.13 -3.10
N ALA A 613 10.60 -10.17 -3.67
CA ALA A 613 11.15 -9.02 -2.96
C ALA A 613 12.00 -9.37 -1.71
N MET A 614 12.59 -10.56 -1.64
CA MET A 614 13.61 -10.93 -0.66
C MET A 614 14.87 -10.11 -0.91
N SER A 615 15.21 -9.26 0.05
CA SER A 615 16.35 -8.34 -0.02
C SER A 615 17.50 -8.75 0.90
N GLY A 616 17.45 -9.95 1.49
CA GLY A 616 18.54 -10.49 2.30
C GLY A 616 18.18 -11.78 3.03
N GLY A 617 19.20 -12.43 3.61
CA GLY A 617 19.10 -13.79 4.18
C GLY A 617 19.39 -14.89 3.15
N LEU A 618 19.22 -16.17 3.55
CA LEU A 618 19.49 -17.33 2.70
C LEU A 618 18.32 -18.32 2.73
N ALA A 619 17.77 -18.66 1.56
CA ALA A 619 16.80 -19.74 1.42
C ALA A 619 17.41 -20.88 0.59
N ASN A 620 17.50 -22.07 1.18
CA ASN A 620 17.97 -23.28 0.53
C ASN A 620 16.77 -24.15 0.19
N VAL A 621 16.64 -24.50 -1.09
CA VAL A 621 15.56 -25.37 -1.57
C VAL A 621 16.19 -26.66 -2.08
N TYR A 622 15.82 -27.78 -1.46
CA TYR A 622 16.13 -29.11 -1.99
C TYR A 622 15.22 -29.39 -3.17
N ASN A 623 15.81 -29.75 -4.32
CA ASN A 623 15.10 -29.73 -5.57
C ASN A 623 15.21 -31.02 -6.39
N SER A 624 14.05 -31.62 -6.72
CA SER A 624 13.90 -32.70 -7.71
C SER A 624 13.35 -32.23 -9.07
N SER A 625 12.87 -30.99 -9.24
CA SER A 625 12.27 -30.41 -10.47
C SER A 625 12.60 -28.92 -10.74
N PRO A 626 12.89 -28.47 -11.98
CA PRO A 626 13.34 -27.10 -12.24
C PRO A 626 12.35 -26.01 -11.78
N ILE A 627 12.86 -24.98 -11.08
CA ILE A 627 12.11 -23.79 -10.64
C ILE A 627 11.54 -23.08 -11.88
N GLN A 628 10.22 -23.03 -12.04
CA GLN A 628 9.56 -22.55 -13.27
C GLN A 628 9.42 -21.03 -13.37
N SER A 629 9.64 -20.27 -12.29
CA SER A 629 9.59 -18.80 -12.35
C SER A 629 10.72 -18.16 -11.55
N LYS A 630 11.45 -17.25 -12.19
CA LYS A 630 12.48 -16.40 -11.57
C LYS A 630 11.85 -15.06 -11.22
N PRO A 631 11.77 -14.67 -9.94
CA PRO A 631 11.37 -13.32 -9.56
C PRO A 631 12.44 -12.30 -10.01
N PRO A 632 12.05 -11.07 -10.39
CA PRO A 632 13.01 -10.01 -10.62
C PRO A 632 13.85 -9.77 -9.35
N GLN A 633 15.16 -9.55 -9.51
CA GLN A 633 16.16 -9.28 -8.43
C GLN A 633 16.78 -10.47 -7.67
N GLN A 634 16.51 -11.72 -8.04
CA GLN A 634 17.15 -12.89 -7.39
C GLN A 634 18.22 -13.58 -8.23
N ARG A 635 19.23 -14.13 -7.54
CA ARG A 635 20.22 -15.04 -8.13
C ARG A 635 19.95 -16.47 -7.65
N LEU A 636 19.82 -17.39 -8.60
CA LEU A 636 19.87 -18.82 -8.34
C LEU A 636 21.31 -19.28 -8.56
N THR A 637 21.95 -19.81 -7.52
CA THR A 637 23.26 -20.45 -7.68
C THR A 637 23.09 -21.97 -7.56
N LYS A 638 23.48 -22.67 -8.62
CA LYS A 638 23.71 -24.13 -8.59
C LYS A 638 25.21 -24.34 -8.44
N ASN A 639 25.60 -25.06 -7.38
CA ASN A 639 26.94 -25.55 -7.03
C ASN A 639 27.82 -24.67 -6.10
N GLY A 640 27.99 -25.17 -4.87
CA GLY A 640 29.30 -25.60 -4.35
C GLY A 640 30.15 -24.65 -3.50
N LYS A 641 29.96 -23.32 -3.56
CA LYS A 641 30.90 -22.39 -2.87
C LYS A 641 30.37 -21.61 -1.67
N LYS A 642 29.07 -21.68 -1.34
CA LYS A 642 28.49 -21.00 -0.15
C LYS A 642 27.43 -21.83 0.61
N ILE A 643 27.57 -23.16 0.63
CA ILE A 643 26.73 -24.06 1.46
C ILE A 643 27.25 -24.04 2.92
N CYS A 644 27.38 -22.86 3.54
CA CYS A 644 27.90 -22.73 4.90
C CYS A 644 26.73 -22.74 5.89
N GLY A 645 26.63 -23.77 6.73
CA GLY A 645 25.60 -23.95 7.76
C GLY A 645 24.41 -24.85 7.38
N LEU A 646 24.40 -25.40 6.16
CA LEU A 646 23.34 -26.31 5.69
C LEU A 646 23.33 -27.61 6.51
N ASN A 647 24.47 -28.31 6.59
CA ASN A 647 24.60 -29.57 7.34
C ASN A 647 24.21 -29.40 8.82
N GLY A 648 24.58 -28.30 9.46
CA GLY A 648 24.20 -28.04 10.86
C GLY A 648 22.71 -27.69 11.06
N GLY A 649 22.04 -27.07 10.07
CA GLY A 649 20.59 -26.84 10.10
C GLY A 649 19.79 -28.12 9.84
N ILE A 650 20.34 -28.98 9.00
CA ILE A 650 19.82 -30.30 8.66
C ILE A 650 19.90 -31.26 9.85
N GLU A 651 21.09 -31.41 10.44
CA GLU A 651 21.31 -32.24 11.63
C GLU A 651 20.41 -31.77 12.79
N LYS A 652 20.20 -30.46 12.92
CA LYS A 652 19.26 -29.90 13.91
C LYS A 652 17.80 -30.22 13.60
N HIS A 653 17.36 -30.17 12.34
CA HIS A 653 16.00 -30.59 11.98
C HIS A 653 15.80 -32.09 12.25
N GLU A 654 16.75 -32.94 11.86
CA GLU A 654 16.70 -34.40 12.14
C GLU A 654 16.62 -34.72 13.64
N THR A 655 17.54 -34.12 14.42
CA THR A 655 17.63 -34.37 15.86
C THR A 655 16.44 -33.81 16.62
N GLN A 656 15.89 -32.66 16.21
CA GLN A 656 14.78 -32.01 16.92
C GLN A 656 13.40 -32.48 16.45
N ALA A 657 13.19 -32.76 15.15
CA ALA A 657 11.89 -33.13 14.58
C ALA A 657 11.63 -34.65 14.54
N SER A 658 12.61 -35.48 14.89
CA SER A 658 12.54 -36.96 14.98
C SER A 658 12.02 -37.64 13.70
N GLY A 659 12.94 -37.96 12.78
CA GLY A 659 12.64 -38.80 11.61
C GLY A 659 13.89 -39.28 10.88
N GLN A 660 13.99 -40.59 10.61
CA GLN A 660 15.03 -41.28 9.82
C GLN A 660 14.96 -40.99 8.30
N MET A 661 14.46 -39.83 7.87
CA MET A 661 14.25 -39.57 6.44
C MET A 661 15.51 -39.06 5.73
N TRP A 662 16.42 -38.40 6.44
CA TRP A 662 17.68 -37.91 5.85
C TRP A 662 18.69 -39.02 5.53
N SER A 663 18.58 -40.22 6.13
CA SER A 663 19.39 -41.38 5.69
C SER A 663 18.98 -41.92 4.31
N LEU A 664 17.84 -41.47 3.76
CA LEU A 664 17.34 -41.86 2.44
C LEU A 664 17.63 -40.82 1.34
N TYR A 665 17.97 -39.59 1.70
CA TYR A 665 18.43 -38.59 0.73
C TYR A 665 19.95 -38.68 0.62
N PRO A 666 20.51 -39.28 -0.45
CA PRO A 666 21.94 -39.20 -0.68
C PRO A 666 22.34 -37.71 -0.71
N THR A 667 23.57 -37.39 -0.37
CA THR A 667 24.17 -36.09 -0.63
C THR A 667 24.62 -36.02 -2.09
N PRO A 668 23.82 -35.49 -3.04
CA PRO A 668 24.41 -34.77 -4.15
C PRO A 668 24.21 -33.29 -3.85
N GLN A 669 25.31 -32.61 -3.53
CA GLN A 669 25.40 -31.14 -3.51
C GLN A 669 24.84 -30.47 -4.78
N ASN A 670 24.57 -31.25 -5.83
CA ASN A 670 24.01 -30.86 -7.13
C ASN A 670 22.47 -30.65 -7.15
N GLN A 671 21.72 -31.01 -6.11
CA GLN A 671 20.24 -30.88 -6.07
C GLN A 671 19.74 -29.72 -5.20
N ILE A 672 20.63 -28.99 -4.54
CA ILE A 672 20.26 -27.85 -3.69
C ILE A 672 20.45 -26.56 -4.48
N VAL A 673 19.41 -25.74 -4.48
CA VAL A 673 19.46 -24.39 -5.07
C VAL A 673 19.43 -23.37 -3.93
N ALA A 674 20.46 -22.54 -3.86
CA ALA A 674 20.48 -21.39 -2.96
C ALA A 674 19.85 -20.19 -3.69
N VAL A 675 18.88 -19.56 -3.03
CA VAL A 675 18.28 -18.29 -3.44
C VAL A 675 18.90 -17.18 -2.58
N GLU A 676 19.58 -16.24 -3.26
CA GLU A 676 20.25 -15.09 -2.64
C GLU A 676 19.88 -13.80 -3.39
N GLU A 677 20.10 -12.64 -2.76
CA GLU A 677 20.03 -11.34 -3.42
C GLU A 677 21.03 -11.29 -4.58
N ALA A 678 20.61 -10.72 -5.72
CA ALA A 678 21.54 -10.44 -6.81
C ALA A 678 22.45 -9.25 -6.42
N ASP A 679 23.78 -9.40 -6.59
CA ASP A 679 24.74 -8.30 -6.36
C ASP A 679 24.22 -7.03 -7.05
N GLN A 680 23.94 -5.98 -6.26
CA GLN A 680 23.60 -4.68 -6.81
C GLN A 680 24.78 -4.21 -7.67
N MET A 681 24.53 -3.86 -8.94
CA MET A 681 25.43 -2.90 -9.60
C MET A 681 25.53 -1.69 -8.66
N PRO A 682 26.72 -1.10 -8.46
CA PRO A 682 26.92 -0.01 -7.52
C PRO A 682 25.83 1.05 -7.73
N GLN A 683 25.08 1.35 -6.67
CA GLN A 683 24.15 2.48 -6.62
C GLN A 683 24.93 3.80 -6.56
N GLU A 684 25.77 4.06 -7.56
CA GLU A 684 26.07 5.43 -7.95
C GLU A 684 24.96 5.82 -8.94
N ILE A 685 24.30 6.95 -8.70
CA ILE A 685 23.08 7.48 -9.35
C ILE A 685 21.79 7.18 -8.55
N ALA A 686 21.77 7.61 -7.30
CA ALA A 686 20.56 8.04 -6.59
C ALA A 686 20.90 9.23 -5.68
N ALA A 687 21.52 10.25 -6.26
CA ALA A 687 21.68 11.57 -5.69
C ALA A 687 21.83 12.58 -6.84
N GLN A 688 20.71 12.93 -7.48
CA GLN A 688 20.46 14.22 -8.12
C GLN A 688 18.96 14.47 -8.19
#